data_AF-A0A1R4HLV7-F1
#
_entry.id   AF-A0A1R4HLV7-F1
#
_cell.length_a   1.000
_cell.length_b   1.000
_cell.length_c   1.000
_cell.angle_alpha   90.00
_cell.angle_beta   90.00
_cell.angle_gamma   90.00
#
_symmetry.space_group_name_H-M   'P 1'
#
loop_
_entity.id
_entity.type
_entity.pdbx_description
1 polymer ?
#
loop_
_entity_poly.entity_id
_entity_poly.type
_entity_poly.pdbx_seq_one_letter_code
_entity_poly.pdbx_strand_id
1 'polypeptide(L)'
;MSSHRPLAVLAAGALGASCLALGPVAAAVAVAPVDSPSIAGIQLTEIESNGGEPGDWIELLNAGAAPVDLSGAVISDSDDSHVYAVPAGTIVAPGAYLVLDELAKSGTGHFDFGLGKDDRVRVFDAAGTLVDEVSWTQHATTTLGRTAAGDWRDTSGPTKGALNTFAEPASPGEALRLSEVDSQPADWVELVNTSTATLDISGFELRDNSDDHSWRFPAGSTIAAGAYIVVDETSLGVIGETPGLFPEAIGIGSADQIRLFDPAGTLLDGTGAWTAHATLDGDAAKATLARCAVGTGPFVLAHPTPGAANQCVTDDGGEPEQPSLETAVWPGSADATAIDEASMFLEDSSGLDTQETADGTFLWAVDNGEGRFWKLRVAADGSATFVDGWEAGKRARFQKDADSPRAAGPDTEGITVADDGFVYLASERDNSAKGVNFNVVLQMDPAAPGPDVVSTSEWDLTALLPQVSANLGIEAVEWVADTDLAGKLVDANTGSAYDPARYPLHGGGLFFVAVEDGGQVFAFALNSDGTAQRVAEVQPGLPGVMALDWDTVRGGLWAVCDDGCDGASAFLTLNGTDTPDVAHFARPANLPNTNNEGFATAPASLTNEGSRPAWWFTDGVPTQSLHAGSLTAPKTTPPTDGGEEPGTETPGTETPETTPPVVKPVTPAGSTTASQASTLAKTGGDPAGFALLAAAVLGVVATGVLACGRRRGDTRTRALPVIGE
;
A
#
# COMPACT_ATOMS: atom_id res chain seq x y z
N MET A 1 53.21 -52.14 26.47
CA MET A 1 52.96 -52.24 25.02
C MET A 1 53.36 -50.89 24.43
N SER A 2 54.66 -50.68 24.20
CA SER A 2 55.35 -50.78 22.89
C SER A 2 54.76 -49.79 21.88
N SER A 3 55.35 -48.60 21.75
CA SER A 3 56.37 -48.20 20.74
C SER A 3 55.75 -48.03 19.34
N HIS A 4 55.93 -46.92 18.63
CA HIS A 4 57.21 -46.49 18.05
C HIS A 4 57.20 -45.01 17.59
N ARG A 5 58.27 -44.26 17.91
CA ARG A 5 58.90 -43.27 17.02
C ARG A 5 59.74 -44.03 15.97
N PRO A 6 60.14 -43.45 14.82
CA PRO A 6 61.43 -42.72 14.73
C PRO A 6 61.42 -41.61 13.62
N LEU A 7 62.43 -40.78 13.29
CA LEU A 7 63.89 -40.87 13.36
C LEU A 7 64.50 -39.44 13.30
N ALA A 8 65.67 -39.29 13.91
CA ALA A 8 66.56 -38.13 13.84
C ALA A 8 67.66 -38.35 12.79
N VAL A 9 68.31 -37.28 12.32
CA VAL A 9 69.68 -37.33 11.79
C VAL A 9 70.50 -36.16 12.32
N LEU A 10 71.59 -36.50 13.02
CA LEU A 10 72.73 -35.66 13.36
C LEU A 10 73.71 -35.60 12.18
N ALA A 11 74.45 -34.50 12.05
CA ALA A 11 75.88 -34.55 11.73
C ALA A 11 76.60 -33.28 12.20
N ALA A 12 77.76 -33.48 12.83
CA ALA A 12 78.64 -32.48 13.42
C ALA A 12 79.94 -32.33 12.61
N GLY A 13 80.59 -31.17 12.74
CA GLY A 13 82.06 -31.06 12.75
C GLY A 13 82.70 -30.38 11.53
N ALA A 14 83.38 -29.24 11.76
CA ALA A 14 84.85 -29.14 11.80
C ALA A 14 85.33 -27.69 11.58
N LEU A 15 86.27 -27.25 12.43
CA LEU A 15 87.03 -26.02 12.32
C LEU A 15 87.99 -26.04 11.13
N GLY A 16 88.15 -24.89 10.47
CA GLY A 16 89.26 -24.60 9.55
C GLY A 16 89.46 -23.09 9.42
N ALA A 17 90.47 -22.56 10.10
CA ALA A 17 90.90 -21.17 10.00
C ALA A 17 91.76 -20.95 8.75
N SER A 18 91.54 -19.84 8.03
CA SER A 18 92.64 -19.05 7.42
C SER A 18 92.15 -17.69 6.91
N CYS A 19 92.99 -16.70 7.19
CA CYS A 19 92.83 -15.26 7.09
C CYS A 19 92.67 -14.72 5.66
N LEU A 20 91.90 -13.64 5.48
CA LEU A 20 92.22 -12.57 4.53
C LEU A 20 91.48 -11.24 4.86
N ALA A 21 92.31 -10.27 5.24
CA ALA A 21 92.23 -8.82 5.06
C ALA A 21 90.88 -8.06 5.09
N LEU A 22 90.82 -7.17 6.09
CA LEU A 22 90.01 -5.98 6.33
C LEU A 22 89.57 -5.14 5.11
N GLY A 23 88.29 -4.78 5.11
CA GLY A 23 87.76 -3.49 4.65
C GLY A 23 86.75 -2.97 5.70
N PRO A 24 86.63 -1.65 5.95
CA PRO A 24 85.80 -1.14 7.04
C PRO A 24 84.33 -1.26 6.63
N VAL A 25 83.59 -2.16 7.28
CA VAL A 25 82.12 -2.10 7.25
C VAL A 25 81.71 -1.13 8.34
N ALA A 26 81.18 0.02 7.93
CA ALA A 26 80.48 0.92 8.82
C ALA A 26 79.41 0.12 9.57
N ALA A 27 79.44 0.17 10.90
CA ALA A 27 78.38 -0.39 11.71
C ALA A 27 77.07 0.30 11.30
N ALA A 28 76.22 -0.42 10.57
CA ALA A 28 74.82 -0.04 10.45
C ALA A 28 74.23 -0.18 11.86
N VAL A 29 73.97 0.97 12.48
CA VAL A 29 73.11 1.05 13.65
C VAL A 29 71.79 0.42 13.25
N ALA A 30 71.45 -0.73 13.85
CA ALA A 30 70.10 -1.25 13.78
C ALA A 30 69.18 -0.23 14.46
N VAL A 31 68.44 0.51 13.66
CA VAL A 31 67.33 1.35 14.13
C VAL A 31 66.29 0.37 14.68
N ALA A 32 65.94 0.50 15.96
CA ALA A 32 64.81 -0.23 16.52
C ALA A 32 63.56 0.02 15.65
N PRO A 33 62.65 -0.96 15.47
CA PRO A 33 61.38 -0.67 14.81
C PRO A 33 60.75 0.49 15.57
N VAL A 34 60.47 1.57 14.85
CA VAL A 34 59.71 2.69 15.40
C VAL A 34 58.35 2.07 15.70
N ASP A 35 57.95 2.01 16.97
CA ASP A 35 56.58 1.69 17.33
C ASP A 35 55.71 2.72 16.61
N SER A 36 55.07 2.31 15.50
CA SER A 36 54.07 3.15 14.85
C SER A 36 53.01 3.44 15.92
N PRO A 37 52.66 4.71 16.19
CA PRO A 37 51.65 5.03 17.17
C PRO A 37 50.35 4.32 16.80
N SER A 38 49.79 3.54 17.74
CA SER A 38 48.55 2.80 17.52
C SER A 38 47.39 3.76 17.31
N ILE A 39 46.61 3.54 16.26
CA ILE A 39 45.39 4.31 15.96
C ILE A 39 44.11 3.60 16.46
N ALA A 40 44.23 2.63 17.38
CA ALA A 40 43.11 1.78 17.84
C ALA A 40 41.92 2.52 18.49
N GLY A 41 42.04 3.83 18.77
CA GLY A 41 40.94 4.67 19.25
C GLY A 41 40.10 5.30 18.15
N ILE A 42 40.46 5.11 16.87
CA ILE A 42 39.78 5.70 15.72
C ILE A 42 38.65 4.77 15.27
N GLN A 43 37.49 5.38 15.01
CA GLN A 43 36.27 4.70 14.60
C GLN A 43 35.64 5.43 13.42
N LEU A 44 35.12 4.70 12.44
CA LEU A 44 34.19 5.26 11.46
C LEU A 44 32.88 5.63 12.18
N THR A 45 32.34 6.81 11.88
CA THR A 45 31.09 7.31 12.50
C THR A 45 29.98 7.59 11.51
N GLU A 46 30.28 8.11 10.33
CA GLU A 46 29.24 8.47 9.35
C GLU A 46 29.78 8.39 7.92
N ILE A 47 28.95 7.90 7.00
CA ILE A 47 29.27 7.74 5.58
C ILE A 47 28.16 8.37 4.74
N GLU A 48 28.56 9.22 3.81
CA GLU A 48 27.73 9.66 2.70
C GLU A 48 28.30 9.06 1.42
N SER A 49 27.43 8.39 0.66
CA SER A 49 27.80 7.66 -0.54
C SER A 49 26.98 8.06 -1.76
N ASN A 50 26.05 9.02 -1.61
CA ASN A 50 25.21 9.47 -2.70
C ASN A 50 24.60 10.86 -2.43
N GLY A 51 25.37 11.91 -2.70
CA GLY A 51 24.82 13.28 -2.78
C GLY A 51 25.38 14.29 -1.77
N GLY A 52 26.53 14.00 -1.16
CA GLY A 52 27.24 15.00 -0.36
C GLY A 52 27.79 16.16 -1.21
N GLU A 53 28.11 17.28 -0.55
CA GLU A 53 28.85 18.40 -1.15
C GLU A 53 30.27 18.44 -0.53
N PRO A 54 31.35 18.40 -1.33
CA PRO A 54 31.38 18.42 -2.81
C PRO A 54 31.19 17.05 -3.50
N GLY A 55 30.98 15.98 -2.73
CA GLY A 55 30.79 14.61 -3.20
C GLY A 55 30.66 13.68 -2.00
N ASP A 56 31.07 12.43 -2.17
CA ASP A 56 31.05 11.43 -1.10
C ASP A 56 31.97 11.84 0.06
N TRP A 57 31.70 11.34 1.26
CA TRP A 57 32.57 11.62 2.40
C TRP A 57 32.46 10.57 3.48
N ILE A 58 33.52 10.46 4.27
CA ILE A 58 33.58 9.61 5.46
C ILE A 58 33.95 10.45 6.68
N GLU A 59 33.53 10.01 7.84
CA GLU A 59 33.91 10.61 9.11
C GLU A 59 34.54 9.60 10.07
N LEU A 60 35.61 10.06 10.72
CA LEU A 60 36.33 9.33 11.76
C LEU A 60 36.22 10.07 13.10
N LEU A 61 35.97 9.35 14.18
CA LEU A 61 36.02 9.84 15.55
C LEU A 61 37.21 9.24 16.29
N ASN A 62 37.97 10.08 17.01
CA ASN A 62 38.86 9.59 18.05
C ASN A 62 38.07 9.35 19.36
N ALA A 63 37.63 8.12 19.57
CA ALA A 63 36.93 7.70 20.79
C ALA A 63 37.87 7.46 22.00
N GLY A 64 39.19 7.62 21.80
CA GLY A 64 40.20 7.47 22.84
C GLY A 64 40.37 8.72 23.72
N ALA A 65 41.13 8.57 24.80
CA ALA A 65 41.39 9.65 25.77
C ALA A 65 42.66 10.47 25.47
N ALA A 66 43.40 10.16 24.40
CA ALA A 66 44.63 10.85 23.99
C ALA A 66 44.58 11.24 22.51
N PRO A 67 45.28 12.32 22.08
CA PRO A 67 45.39 12.65 20.66
C PRO A 67 45.98 11.48 19.87
N VAL A 68 45.39 11.18 18.71
CA VAL A 68 45.85 10.11 17.81
C VAL A 68 46.47 10.76 16.56
N ASP A 69 47.67 10.33 16.21
CA ASP A 69 48.36 10.70 14.97
C ASP A 69 47.99 9.70 13.88
N LEU A 70 47.27 10.16 12.86
CA LEU A 70 46.84 9.37 11.70
C LEU A 70 47.84 9.43 10.53
N SER A 71 49.04 9.98 10.73
CA SER A 71 50.06 10.06 9.68
C SER A 71 50.32 8.71 8.98
N GLY A 72 50.04 8.65 7.68
CA GLY A 72 50.26 7.44 6.88
C GLY A 72 49.23 6.33 7.07
N ALA A 73 48.16 6.56 7.85
CA ALA A 73 46.98 5.70 7.81
C ALA A 73 46.37 5.68 6.40
N VAL A 74 45.67 4.60 6.06
CA VAL A 74 45.11 4.39 4.72
C VAL A 74 43.60 4.20 4.79
N ILE A 75 42.88 4.90 3.92
CA ILE A 75 41.45 4.71 3.66
C ILE A 75 41.29 4.05 2.29
N SER A 76 40.41 3.06 2.19
CA SER A 76 40.10 2.34 0.96
C SER A 76 38.64 1.92 0.93
N ASP A 77 38.04 1.87 -0.26
CA ASP A 77 36.67 1.40 -0.46
C ASP A 77 36.63 -0.14 -0.67
N SER A 78 35.72 -0.67 -1.51
CA SER A 78 35.74 -2.07 -1.90
C SER A 78 36.86 -2.52 -2.84
N ASP A 79 37.46 -1.61 -3.60
CA ASP A 79 38.55 -1.88 -4.51
C ASP A 79 39.88 -1.62 -3.81
N ASP A 80 40.73 -2.65 -3.68
CA ASP A 80 42.05 -2.53 -3.03
C ASP A 80 43.01 -1.57 -3.76
N SER A 81 42.69 -1.16 -4.99
CA SER A 81 43.45 -0.16 -5.73
C SER A 81 43.08 1.28 -5.38
N HIS A 82 41.91 1.51 -4.79
CA HIS A 82 41.48 2.82 -4.29
C HIS A 82 42.08 3.05 -2.90
N VAL A 83 43.05 3.98 -2.83
CA VAL A 83 43.88 4.19 -1.65
C VAL A 83 44.07 5.67 -1.42
N TYR A 84 43.62 6.15 -0.25
CA TYR A 84 43.94 7.46 0.27
C TYR A 84 44.87 7.37 1.48
N ALA A 85 46.09 7.88 1.34
CA ALA A 85 47.05 7.96 2.42
C ALA A 85 46.90 9.28 3.18
N VAL A 86 46.59 9.18 4.47
CA VAL A 86 46.40 10.34 5.35
C VAL A 86 47.72 11.11 5.50
N PRO A 87 47.74 12.44 5.23
CA PRO A 87 48.96 13.24 5.26
C PRO A 87 49.69 13.22 6.61
N ALA A 88 51.01 13.33 6.57
CA ALA A 88 51.83 13.44 7.76
C ALA A 88 51.47 14.69 8.60
N GLY A 89 51.39 14.52 9.92
CA GLY A 89 51.01 15.55 10.87
C GLY A 89 49.50 15.64 11.16
N THR A 90 48.68 14.72 10.63
CA THR A 90 47.23 14.69 10.90
C THR A 90 46.96 14.15 12.30
N ILE A 91 46.70 15.04 13.25
CA ILE A 91 46.44 14.69 14.65
C ILE A 91 44.97 14.95 14.98
N VAL A 92 44.26 13.92 15.42
CA VAL A 92 42.86 14.00 15.88
C VAL A 92 42.83 14.01 17.40
N ALA A 93 42.35 15.10 18.01
CA ALA A 93 42.23 15.22 19.47
C ALA A 93 41.18 14.24 20.05
N PRO A 94 41.22 13.91 21.35
CA PRO A 94 40.18 13.11 22.00
C PRO A 94 38.78 13.68 21.77
N GLY A 95 37.84 12.84 21.32
CA GLY A 95 36.46 13.22 21.02
C GLY A 95 36.27 14.13 19.80
N ALA A 96 37.34 14.40 19.04
CA ALA A 96 37.25 15.18 17.81
C ALA A 96 36.98 14.29 16.59
N TYR A 97 36.34 14.89 15.60
CA TYR A 97 36.01 14.27 14.32
C TYR A 97 37.00 14.70 13.23
N LEU A 98 37.27 13.81 12.29
CA LEU A 98 37.96 14.08 11.04
C LEU A 98 37.04 13.67 9.89
N VAL A 99 36.61 14.65 9.09
CA VAL A 99 35.84 14.43 7.87
C VAL A 99 36.81 14.40 6.69
N LEU A 100 36.67 13.40 5.83
CA LEU A 100 37.41 13.26 4.58
C LEU A 100 36.39 13.23 3.43
N ASP A 101 36.38 14.28 2.62
CA ASP A 101 35.56 14.37 1.42
C ASP A 101 36.26 13.84 0.16
N GLU A 102 35.47 13.43 -0.82
CA GLU A 102 35.88 13.18 -2.20
C GLU A 102 36.53 14.44 -2.79
N LEU A 103 37.55 14.23 -3.63
CA LEU A 103 38.32 15.26 -4.29
C LEU A 103 37.49 15.89 -5.41
N ALA A 104 36.95 17.07 -5.13
CA ALA A 104 36.25 17.89 -6.11
C ALA A 104 37.17 18.28 -7.28
N LYS A 105 36.56 18.54 -8.45
CA LYS A 105 37.27 19.06 -9.64
C LYS A 105 38.01 20.38 -9.41
N SER A 106 37.63 21.13 -8.38
CA SER A 106 38.31 22.36 -7.93
C SER A 106 39.67 22.10 -7.24
N GLY A 107 39.96 20.83 -6.92
CA GLY A 107 41.13 20.42 -6.13
C GLY A 107 40.89 20.46 -4.61
N THR A 108 39.66 20.71 -4.16
CA THR A 108 39.28 20.66 -2.74
C THR A 108 38.75 19.27 -2.40
N GLY A 109 39.25 18.65 -1.34
CA GLY A 109 38.87 17.30 -0.90
C GLY A 109 40.11 16.45 -0.64
N HIS A 110 39.92 15.13 -0.51
CA HIS A 110 40.93 14.23 0.04
C HIS A 110 41.20 13.05 -0.89
N PHE A 111 40.19 12.22 -1.17
CA PHE A 111 40.34 10.99 -1.94
C PHE A 111 39.70 11.11 -3.33
N ASP A 112 40.26 10.48 -4.35
CA ASP A 112 39.89 10.66 -5.76
C ASP A 112 39.03 9.51 -6.34
N PHE A 113 38.34 8.78 -5.47
CA PHE A 113 37.41 7.70 -5.79
C PHE A 113 36.04 7.96 -5.14
N GLY A 114 34.96 7.42 -5.72
CA GLY A 114 33.61 7.50 -5.15
C GLY A 114 33.29 6.30 -4.26
N LEU A 115 32.19 6.38 -3.53
CA LEU A 115 31.62 5.33 -2.69
C LEU A 115 30.32 4.82 -3.32
N GLY A 116 30.32 3.56 -3.73
CA GLY A 116 29.25 2.96 -4.54
C GLY A 116 27.99 2.56 -3.76
N LYS A 117 26.97 2.10 -4.50
CA LYS A 117 25.70 1.58 -3.94
C LYS A 117 25.89 0.33 -3.09
N ASP A 118 26.74 -0.59 -3.52
CA ASP A 118 27.11 -1.82 -2.81
C ASP A 118 28.61 -1.78 -2.59
N ASP A 119 29.01 -1.29 -1.41
CA ASP A 119 30.38 -0.89 -1.17
C ASP A 119 30.75 -1.00 0.33
N ARG A 120 32.00 -0.69 0.65
CA ARG A 120 32.53 -0.68 2.01
C ARG A 120 33.56 0.43 2.15
N VAL A 121 33.78 0.90 3.37
CA VAL A 121 34.93 1.74 3.73
C VAL A 121 35.78 0.98 4.75
N ARG A 122 37.10 1.01 4.55
CA ARG A 122 38.09 0.36 5.41
C ARG A 122 39.15 1.35 5.83
N VAL A 123 39.51 1.32 7.11
CA VAL A 123 40.57 2.13 7.70
C VAL A 123 41.72 1.22 8.11
N PHE A 124 42.92 1.50 7.62
CA PHE A 124 44.15 0.79 7.96
C PHE A 124 45.14 1.70 8.67
N ASP A 125 45.92 1.14 9.60
CA ASP A 125 47.06 1.84 10.20
C ASP A 125 48.25 1.94 9.22
N ALA A 126 49.28 2.70 9.59
CA ALA A 126 50.48 2.88 8.77
C ALA A 126 51.32 1.59 8.57
N ALA A 127 51.03 0.51 9.32
CA ALA A 127 51.62 -0.81 9.14
C ALA A 127 50.76 -1.74 8.25
N GLY A 128 49.58 -1.29 7.83
CA GLY A 128 48.62 -2.04 7.00
C GLY A 128 47.64 -2.91 7.80
N THR A 129 47.52 -2.73 9.11
CA THR A 129 46.54 -3.44 9.94
C THR A 129 45.17 -2.79 9.78
N LEU A 130 44.11 -3.58 9.52
CA LEU A 130 42.74 -3.08 9.51
C LEU A 130 42.31 -2.65 10.93
N VAL A 131 41.72 -1.46 11.03
CA VAL A 131 41.34 -0.81 12.29
C VAL A 131 39.83 -0.76 12.44
N ASP A 132 39.12 -0.33 11.40
CA ASP A 132 37.66 -0.29 11.36
C ASP A 132 37.15 -0.47 9.93
N GLU A 133 35.93 -0.96 9.80
CA GLU A 133 35.25 -1.08 8.52
C GLU A 133 33.72 -0.99 8.66
N VAL A 134 33.07 -0.57 7.58
CA VAL A 134 31.62 -0.65 7.42
C VAL A 134 31.32 -1.00 5.96
N SER A 135 30.31 -1.82 5.73
CA SER A 135 29.83 -2.21 4.41
C SER A 135 28.33 -2.02 4.32
N TRP A 136 27.83 -1.71 3.13
CA TRP A 136 26.41 -1.51 2.83
C TRP A 136 26.09 -2.03 1.44
N THR A 137 24.83 -2.41 1.21
CA THR A 137 24.35 -2.96 -0.08
C THR A 137 23.49 -1.97 -0.87
N GLN A 138 23.17 -0.85 -0.26
CA GLN A 138 22.46 0.28 -0.87
C GLN A 138 22.92 1.58 -0.22
N HIS A 139 22.82 2.69 -0.95
CA HIS A 139 23.01 4.01 -0.38
C HIS A 139 22.00 4.23 0.77
N ALA A 140 22.45 4.88 1.83
CA ALA A 140 21.55 5.38 2.87
C ALA A 140 20.60 6.43 2.30
N THR A 141 19.41 6.57 2.89
CA THR A 141 18.43 7.59 2.51
C THR A 141 18.95 9.01 2.75
N THR A 142 19.81 9.17 3.76
CA THR A 142 20.49 10.43 4.09
C THR A 142 21.98 10.19 4.23
N THR A 143 22.44 9.67 5.37
CA THR A 143 23.80 9.16 5.55
C THR A 143 23.76 7.91 6.42
N LEU A 144 24.75 7.03 6.29
CA LEU A 144 24.86 5.84 7.13
C LEU A 144 25.65 6.21 8.39
N GLY A 145 24.98 6.27 9.54
CA GLY A 145 25.56 6.68 10.81
C GLY A 145 25.71 5.55 11.83
N ARG A 146 26.80 5.56 12.59
CA ARG A 146 27.05 4.67 13.72
C ARG A 146 26.38 5.19 14.98
N THR A 147 25.60 4.34 15.63
CA THR A 147 24.90 4.62 16.88
C THR A 147 25.83 4.51 18.09
N ALA A 148 25.41 5.02 19.26
CA ALA A 148 26.16 4.84 20.50
C ALA A 148 26.32 3.35 20.93
N ALA A 149 25.46 2.46 20.44
CA ALA A 149 25.56 1.02 20.65
C ALA A 149 26.56 0.34 19.71
N GLY A 150 27.01 1.04 18.66
CA GLY A 150 27.93 0.55 17.65
C GLY A 150 27.27 0.03 16.37
N ASP A 151 25.94 -0.06 16.33
CA ASP A 151 25.17 -0.44 15.14
C ASP A 151 25.13 0.69 14.11
N TRP A 152 24.96 0.36 12.82
CA TRP A 152 24.84 1.31 11.72
C TRP A 152 23.39 1.43 11.24
N ARG A 153 22.91 2.66 11.02
CA ARG A 153 21.59 2.94 10.43
C ARG A 153 21.56 4.33 9.77
N ASP A 154 20.51 4.62 9.01
CA ASP A 154 20.30 5.94 8.42
C ASP A 154 20.16 7.03 9.48
N THR A 155 20.87 8.13 9.32
CA THR A 155 20.72 9.34 10.14
C THR A 155 19.46 10.13 9.73
N SER A 156 19.03 11.03 10.61
CA SER A 156 17.97 12.03 10.33
C SER A 156 18.43 13.20 9.44
N GLY A 157 19.73 13.29 9.16
CA GLY A 157 20.38 14.46 8.57
C GLY A 157 21.90 14.26 8.59
N PRO A 158 22.66 14.80 7.61
CA PRO A 158 24.11 14.73 7.63
C PRO A 158 24.68 15.43 8.86
N THR A 159 25.54 14.75 9.63
CA THR A 159 26.09 15.26 10.91
C THR A 159 27.61 15.52 10.86
N LYS A 160 28.14 15.97 9.72
CA LYS A 160 29.55 16.35 9.53
C LYS A 160 30.13 17.13 10.72
N GLY A 161 31.14 16.55 11.35
CA GLY A 161 31.90 17.08 12.47
C GLY A 161 31.19 17.01 13.83
N ALA A 162 30.09 16.27 13.94
CA ALA A 162 29.22 16.25 15.12
C ALA A 162 28.75 14.83 15.48
N LEU A 163 28.06 14.71 16.62
CA LEU A 163 27.42 13.44 16.98
C LEU A 163 26.25 13.15 16.04
N ASN A 164 26.16 11.91 15.56
CA ASN A 164 25.06 11.42 14.74
C ASN A 164 23.70 11.63 15.41
N THR A 165 22.75 12.13 14.63
CA THR A 165 21.34 12.23 15.04
C THR A 165 20.52 11.26 14.21
N PHE A 166 19.66 10.49 14.88
CA PHE A 166 18.76 9.54 14.25
C PHE A 166 17.33 10.05 14.38
N ALA A 167 16.46 9.68 13.45
CA ALA A 167 15.03 9.91 13.65
C ALA A 167 14.60 9.12 14.87
N GLU A 168 14.22 9.81 15.94
CA GLU A 168 13.60 9.16 17.09
C GLU A 168 12.17 8.78 16.68
N PRO A 169 11.72 7.53 16.91
CA PRO A 169 10.32 7.20 16.72
C PRO A 169 9.49 8.14 17.60
N ALA A 170 8.41 8.71 17.05
CA ALA A 170 7.51 9.55 17.82
C ALA A 170 7.12 8.80 19.11
N SER A 171 7.24 9.47 20.26
CA SER A 171 6.81 8.84 21.50
C SER A 171 5.30 8.55 21.40
N PRO A 172 4.82 7.34 21.72
CA PRO A 172 3.39 7.03 21.58
C PRO A 172 2.48 8.00 22.37
N GLY A 173 3.00 8.65 23.42
CA GLY A 173 2.28 9.68 24.17
C GLY A 173 1.94 10.95 23.37
N GLU A 174 2.73 11.29 22.36
CA GLU A 174 2.48 12.46 21.50
C GLU A 174 1.61 12.14 20.28
N ALA A 175 1.43 10.87 19.94
CA ALA A 175 0.75 10.45 18.71
C ALA A 175 -0.53 9.64 18.92
N LEU A 176 -0.71 8.97 20.07
CA LEU A 176 -1.95 8.28 20.38
C LEU A 176 -2.98 9.29 20.91
N ARG A 177 -4.15 9.37 20.27
CA ARG A 177 -5.22 10.31 20.62
C ARG A 177 -6.57 9.62 20.69
N LEU A 178 -7.46 10.13 21.54
CA LEU A 178 -8.87 9.72 21.52
C LEU A 178 -9.53 10.35 20.29
N SER A 179 -10.21 9.52 19.49
CA SER A 179 -10.86 9.92 18.25
C SER A 179 -12.35 10.14 18.44
N GLU A 180 -13.05 9.11 18.93
CA GLU A 180 -14.50 9.04 18.98
C GLU A 180 -14.97 8.23 20.19
N VAL A 181 -16.15 8.55 20.71
CA VAL A 181 -16.80 7.81 21.79
C VAL A 181 -18.29 7.68 21.53
N ASP A 182 -18.77 6.44 21.58
CA ASP A 182 -20.18 6.12 21.70
C ASP A 182 -20.53 5.90 23.17
N SER A 183 -21.60 6.54 23.62
CA SER A 183 -22.12 6.38 24.99
C SER A 183 -23.46 5.67 25.03
N GLN A 184 -24.02 5.34 23.86
CA GLN A 184 -25.23 4.55 23.67
C GLN A 184 -25.48 4.42 22.16
N PRO A 185 -25.79 3.23 21.63
CA PRO A 185 -26.17 2.02 22.35
C PRO A 185 -25.03 1.05 22.66
N ALA A 186 -23.83 1.28 22.13
CA ALA A 186 -22.80 0.26 22.01
C ALA A 186 -21.60 0.44 22.96
N ASP A 187 -21.47 1.59 23.62
CA ASP A 187 -20.45 1.87 24.64
C ASP A 187 -19.03 1.49 24.18
N TRP A 188 -18.49 2.26 23.24
CA TRP A 188 -17.13 2.06 22.72
C TRP A 188 -16.33 3.36 22.68
N VAL A 189 -15.00 3.20 22.71
CA VAL A 189 -14.01 4.27 22.63
C VAL A 189 -13.05 3.97 21.49
N GLU A 190 -12.79 4.95 20.65
CA GLU A 190 -11.81 4.85 19.58
C GLU A 190 -10.58 5.71 19.85
N LEU A 191 -9.42 5.17 19.46
CA LEU A 191 -8.16 5.87 19.44
C LEU A 191 -7.56 5.87 18.04
N VAL A 192 -6.77 6.88 17.73
CA VAL A 192 -6.03 7.01 16.47
C VAL A 192 -4.54 7.20 16.72
N ASN A 193 -3.71 6.59 15.86
CA ASN A 193 -2.29 6.85 15.79
C ASN A 193 -2.00 7.96 14.79
N THR A 194 -1.70 9.17 15.26
CA THR A 194 -1.43 10.32 14.39
C THR A 194 0.01 10.40 13.90
N SER A 195 0.85 9.38 14.14
CA SER A 195 2.23 9.35 13.65
C SER A 195 2.35 8.57 12.35
N THR A 196 3.53 8.69 11.72
CA THR A 196 3.93 7.96 10.52
C THR A 196 4.57 6.61 10.83
N ALA A 197 4.56 6.16 12.09
CA ALA A 197 5.15 4.89 12.51
C ALA A 197 4.15 4.05 13.30
N THR A 198 4.34 2.73 13.32
CA THR A 198 3.58 1.85 14.22
C THR A 198 3.94 2.16 15.67
N LEU A 199 2.92 2.35 16.53
CA LEU A 199 3.10 2.58 17.96
C LEU A 199 2.87 1.29 18.75
N ASP A 200 3.74 1.05 19.73
CA ASP A 200 3.47 0.13 20.85
C ASP A 200 2.64 0.87 21.90
N ILE A 201 1.44 0.37 22.17
CA ILE A 201 0.49 0.94 23.12
C ILE A 201 0.29 0.03 24.34
N SER A 202 1.19 -0.94 24.54
CA SER A 202 1.16 -1.83 25.70
C SER A 202 1.12 -1.06 27.02
N GLY A 203 0.13 -1.36 27.86
CA GLY A 203 -0.01 -0.76 29.19
C GLY A 203 -0.56 0.67 29.20
N PHE A 204 -0.90 1.25 28.04
CA PHE A 204 -1.70 2.48 27.99
C PHE A 204 -3.06 2.21 28.62
N GLU A 205 -3.65 3.25 29.21
CA GLU A 205 -4.80 3.09 30.10
C GLU A 205 -5.95 4.03 29.73
N LEU A 206 -7.15 3.46 29.61
CA LEU A 206 -8.41 4.20 29.52
C LEU A 206 -9.05 4.28 30.90
N ARG A 207 -9.58 5.46 31.24
CA ARG A 207 -10.42 5.70 32.42
C ARG A 207 -11.65 6.50 32.05
N ASP A 208 -12.74 6.27 32.76
CA ASP A 208 -13.92 7.14 32.67
C ASP A 208 -13.80 8.37 33.60
N ASN A 209 -14.92 8.95 34.05
CA ASN A 209 -14.92 10.03 35.04
C ASN A 209 -14.32 9.67 36.42
N SER A 210 -14.14 8.38 36.71
CA SER A 210 -13.59 7.84 37.95
C SER A 210 -12.14 7.40 37.77
N ASP A 211 -11.28 7.64 38.76
CA ASP A 211 -9.86 7.22 38.70
C ASP A 211 -9.66 5.73 38.99
N ASP A 212 -10.65 5.12 39.65
CA ASP A 212 -10.72 3.71 40.02
C ASP A 212 -11.37 2.83 38.95
N HIS A 213 -11.92 3.42 37.90
CA HIS A 213 -12.39 2.73 36.70
C HIS A 213 -11.28 2.77 35.64
N SER A 214 -10.63 1.64 35.42
CA SER A 214 -9.35 1.57 34.72
C SER A 214 -9.25 0.29 33.91
N TRP A 215 -8.99 0.46 32.61
CA TRP A 215 -8.76 -0.63 31.67
C TRP A 215 -7.47 -0.36 30.88
N ARG A 216 -6.59 -1.36 30.78
CA ARG A 216 -5.30 -1.24 30.09
C ARG A 216 -5.18 -2.13 28.88
N PHE A 217 -4.51 -1.61 27.85
CA PHE A 217 -4.06 -2.40 26.71
C PHE A 217 -3.08 -3.50 27.17
N PRO A 218 -3.28 -4.76 26.72
CA PRO A 218 -2.40 -5.87 27.08
C PRO A 218 -1.00 -5.72 26.46
N ALA A 219 -0.05 -6.52 26.95
CA ALA A 219 1.30 -6.54 26.38
C ALA A 219 1.30 -7.02 24.93
N GLY A 220 2.04 -6.32 24.06
CA GLY A 220 2.12 -6.58 22.63
C GLY A 220 1.04 -5.87 21.79
N SER A 221 0.23 -5.01 22.40
CA SER A 221 -0.74 -4.19 21.65
C SER A 221 0.00 -3.12 20.82
N THR A 222 -0.27 -3.10 19.52
CA THR A 222 0.28 -2.12 18.58
C THR A 222 -0.81 -1.50 17.72
N ILE A 223 -0.58 -0.28 17.24
CA ILE A 223 -1.44 0.40 16.27
C ILE A 223 -0.57 0.92 15.12
N ALA A 224 -0.92 0.59 13.88
CA ALA A 224 -0.16 1.03 12.69
C ALA A 224 -0.23 2.56 12.50
N ALA A 225 0.67 3.13 11.71
CA ALA A 225 0.67 4.55 11.38
C ALA A 225 -0.68 4.98 10.77
N GLY A 226 -1.28 6.06 11.24
CA GLY A 226 -2.58 6.57 10.77
C GLY A 226 -3.80 5.71 11.13
N ALA A 227 -3.62 4.52 11.71
CA ALA A 227 -4.71 3.59 11.95
C ALA A 227 -5.56 3.97 13.19
N TYR A 228 -6.79 3.48 13.20
CA TYR A 228 -7.75 3.57 14.30
C TYR A 228 -7.84 2.24 15.04
N ILE A 229 -8.16 2.28 16.34
CA ILE A 229 -8.49 1.11 17.15
C ILE A 229 -9.73 1.40 17.98
N VAL A 230 -10.73 0.52 17.84
CA VAL A 230 -11.98 0.56 18.61
C VAL A 230 -11.85 -0.36 19.82
N VAL A 231 -12.18 0.17 20.99
CA VAL A 231 -12.29 -0.56 22.26
C VAL A 231 -13.76 -0.61 22.65
N ASP A 232 -14.34 -1.80 22.58
CA ASP A 232 -15.78 -2.06 22.70
C ASP A 232 -16.11 -3.13 23.77
N GLU A 233 -17.36 -3.58 23.83
CA GLU A 233 -17.82 -4.60 24.79
C GLU A 233 -17.06 -5.95 24.71
N THR A 234 -16.43 -6.24 23.57
CA THR A 234 -15.72 -7.50 23.32
C THR A 234 -14.21 -7.38 23.58
N SER A 235 -13.72 -6.17 23.80
CA SER A 235 -12.30 -5.87 23.91
C SER A 235 -11.71 -6.38 25.23
N LEU A 236 -10.76 -7.31 25.12
CA LEU A 236 -10.05 -7.91 26.24
C LEU A 236 -8.78 -7.13 26.58
N GLY A 237 -8.68 -6.65 27.82
CA GLY A 237 -7.50 -5.96 28.32
C GLY A 237 -7.15 -6.38 29.74
N VAL A 238 -6.58 -5.47 30.51
CA VAL A 238 -6.13 -5.71 31.89
C VAL A 238 -6.83 -4.76 32.85
N ILE A 239 -7.50 -5.33 33.86
CA ILE A 239 -8.14 -4.61 34.97
C ILE A 239 -7.36 -4.94 36.24
N GLY A 240 -6.68 -3.96 36.81
CA GLY A 240 -5.71 -4.22 37.88
C GLY A 240 -4.60 -5.16 37.39
N GLU A 241 -4.50 -6.36 37.95
CA GLU A 241 -3.48 -7.36 37.55
C GLU A 241 -4.07 -8.54 36.76
N THR A 242 -5.37 -8.50 36.44
CA THR A 242 -6.09 -9.62 35.82
C THR A 242 -6.67 -9.25 34.47
N PRO A 243 -6.75 -10.18 33.50
CA PRO A 243 -7.49 -9.94 32.27
C PRO A 243 -8.97 -9.67 32.53
N GLY A 244 -9.58 -8.77 31.76
CA GLY A 244 -11.01 -8.45 31.85
C GLY A 244 -11.51 -7.68 30.63
N LEU A 245 -12.80 -7.79 30.35
CA LEU A 245 -13.44 -7.08 29.25
C LEU A 245 -13.60 -5.60 29.58
N PHE A 246 -13.53 -4.73 28.57
CA PHE A 246 -13.73 -3.28 28.71
C PHE A 246 -14.94 -2.87 29.58
N PRO A 247 -16.17 -3.40 29.37
CA PRO A 247 -17.34 -3.01 30.16
C PRO A 247 -17.31 -3.48 31.62
N GLU A 248 -16.37 -4.34 32.00
CA GLU A 248 -16.17 -4.72 33.41
C GLU A 248 -15.43 -3.62 34.20
N ALA A 249 -14.67 -2.76 33.52
CA ALA A 249 -13.90 -1.68 34.11
C ALA A 249 -14.45 -0.28 33.81
N ILE A 250 -14.98 -0.08 32.61
CA ILE A 250 -15.39 1.23 32.10
C ILE A 250 -16.89 1.21 31.82
N GLY A 251 -17.63 2.15 32.41
CA GLY A 251 -19.04 2.37 32.08
C GLY A 251 -19.20 3.73 31.43
N ILE A 252 -19.77 3.80 30.24
CA ILE A 252 -19.89 5.07 29.50
C ILE A 252 -21.29 5.66 29.75
N GLY A 253 -21.43 6.41 30.84
CA GLY A 253 -22.72 6.92 31.28
C GLY A 253 -23.23 8.14 30.51
N SER A 254 -24.48 8.54 30.79
CA SER A 254 -25.07 9.76 30.25
C SER A 254 -24.37 11.04 30.73
N ALA A 255 -23.58 10.99 31.79
CA ALA A 255 -22.81 12.11 32.31
C ALA A 255 -21.41 11.62 32.69
N ASP A 256 -20.50 11.67 31.73
CA ASP A 256 -19.21 11.00 31.84
C ASP A 256 -18.09 11.75 31.11
N GLN A 257 -16.89 11.16 31.11
CA GLN A 257 -15.76 11.52 30.25
C GLN A 257 -14.91 10.28 30.00
N ILE A 258 -14.13 10.24 28.92
CA ILE A 258 -13.06 9.25 28.72
C ILE A 258 -11.70 9.96 28.73
N ARG A 259 -10.72 9.30 29.33
CA ARG A 259 -9.37 9.80 29.55
C ARG A 259 -8.35 8.73 29.20
N LEU A 260 -7.31 9.13 28.47
CA LEU A 260 -6.20 8.28 28.03
C LEU A 260 -4.94 8.62 28.82
N PHE A 261 -4.29 7.61 29.38
CA PHE A 261 -3.06 7.74 30.14
C PHE A 261 -1.94 6.88 29.57
N ASP A 262 -0.71 7.36 29.72
CA ASP A 262 0.49 6.57 29.46
C ASP A 262 0.73 5.52 30.57
N PRO A 263 1.65 4.54 30.38
CA PRO A 263 1.96 3.55 31.39
C PRO A 263 2.57 4.10 32.69
N ALA A 264 3.05 5.35 32.68
CA ALA A 264 3.54 6.05 33.88
C ALA A 264 2.41 6.74 34.67
N GLY A 265 1.19 6.75 34.15
CA GLY A 265 0.02 7.40 34.73
C GLY A 265 -0.11 8.89 34.40
N THR A 266 0.61 9.37 33.37
CA THR A 266 0.45 10.73 32.84
C THR A 266 -0.79 10.78 31.96
N LEU A 267 -1.68 11.76 32.18
CA LEU A 267 -2.81 12.02 31.29
C LEU A 267 -2.29 12.55 29.95
N LEU A 268 -2.63 11.85 28.87
CA LEU A 268 -2.25 12.21 27.50
C LEU A 268 -3.36 12.95 26.77
N ASP A 269 -4.60 12.45 26.88
CA ASP A 269 -5.75 13.01 26.17
C ASP A 269 -7.05 12.74 26.95
N GLY A 270 -8.10 13.49 26.62
CA GLY A 270 -9.42 13.31 27.18
C GLY A 270 -10.52 13.89 26.32
N THR A 271 -11.73 13.34 26.44
CA THR A 271 -12.92 13.84 25.74
C THR A 271 -13.44 15.15 26.33
N GLY A 272 -13.11 15.42 27.59
CA GLY A 272 -13.85 16.36 28.42
C GLY A 272 -15.18 15.75 28.90
N ALA A 273 -15.78 16.36 29.91
CA ALA A 273 -17.03 15.88 30.49
C ALA A 273 -18.26 16.24 29.64
N TRP A 274 -19.12 15.27 29.40
CA TRP A 274 -20.48 15.45 28.84
C TRP A 274 -21.55 15.28 29.93
N THR A 275 -22.78 15.65 29.60
CA THR A 275 -23.91 15.66 30.56
C THR A 275 -25.17 14.96 30.09
N ALA A 276 -25.19 14.54 28.82
CA ALA A 276 -26.19 13.63 28.24
C ALA A 276 -25.49 12.73 27.20
N HIS A 277 -26.11 11.61 26.86
CA HIS A 277 -25.71 10.82 25.69
C HIS A 277 -25.78 11.68 24.42
N ALA A 278 -24.88 11.43 23.48
CA ALA A 278 -25.00 11.97 22.13
C ALA A 278 -26.30 11.47 21.50
N THR A 279 -27.05 12.38 20.87
CA THR A 279 -28.26 12.04 20.11
C THR A 279 -28.37 12.96 18.91
N LEU A 280 -28.72 12.40 17.76
CA LEU A 280 -29.05 13.15 16.55
C LEU A 280 -30.51 12.87 16.21
N ASP A 281 -31.32 13.92 16.05
CA ASP A 281 -32.78 13.83 15.91
C ASP A 281 -33.48 13.02 17.01
N GLY A 282 -32.91 12.99 18.21
CA GLY A 282 -33.41 12.22 19.34
C GLY A 282 -33.12 10.72 19.27
N ASP A 283 -32.30 10.27 18.32
CA ASP A 283 -31.81 8.91 18.20
C ASP A 283 -30.34 8.83 18.61
N ALA A 284 -30.03 7.99 19.60
CA ALA A 284 -28.67 7.79 20.09
C ALA A 284 -27.84 6.94 19.12
N ALA A 285 -28.48 6.02 18.39
CA ALA A 285 -27.76 5.16 17.44
C ALA A 285 -27.19 5.92 16.24
N LYS A 286 -27.56 7.19 16.07
CA LYS A 286 -27.10 8.07 15.00
C LYS A 286 -25.99 9.03 15.44
N ALA A 287 -25.54 8.96 16.69
CA ALA A 287 -24.71 10.00 17.25
C ALA A 287 -23.64 9.50 18.22
N THR A 288 -22.45 10.05 18.05
CA THR A 288 -21.30 9.90 18.95
C THR A 288 -20.79 11.28 19.36
N LEU A 289 -19.77 11.29 20.22
CA LEU A 289 -18.91 12.46 20.37
C LEU A 289 -17.57 12.15 19.70
N ALA A 290 -17.10 13.03 18.82
CA ALA A 290 -15.85 12.82 18.09
C ALA A 290 -15.05 14.12 17.86
N ARG A 291 -13.78 13.98 17.46
CA ARG A 291 -12.95 15.10 16.98
C ARG A 291 -13.00 15.18 15.47
N CYS A 292 -13.42 16.32 14.92
CA CYS A 292 -13.53 16.48 13.45
C CYS A 292 -12.17 16.49 12.74
N ALA A 293 -11.10 16.85 13.45
CA ALA A 293 -9.74 16.76 12.96
C ALA A 293 -9.01 15.68 13.74
N VAL A 294 -8.33 14.79 13.00
CA VAL A 294 -7.61 13.64 13.56
C VAL A 294 -6.70 14.08 14.71
N GLY A 295 -7.02 13.60 15.92
CA GLY A 295 -6.22 13.81 17.13
C GLY A 295 -6.15 15.24 17.68
N THR A 296 -6.98 16.18 17.22
CA THR A 296 -6.98 17.59 17.68
C THR A 296 -8.39 18.17 17.86
N GLY A 297 -8.52 19.33 18.51
CA GLY A 297 -9.80 20.03 18.69
C GLY A 297 -10.66 19.57 19.88
N PRO A 298 -11.88 20.10 20.08
CA PRO A 298 -12.82 19.56 21.08
C PRO A 298 -13.57 18.34 20.53
N PHE A 299 -14.08 17.50 21.44
CA PHE A 299 -15.11 16.52 21.08
C PHE A 299 -16.45 17.25 20.83
N VAL A 300 -17.08 16.97 19.70
CA VAL A 300 -18.37 17.53 19.28
C VAL A 300 -19.31 16.41 18.82
N LEU A 301 -20.58 16.75 18.59
CA LEU A 301 -21.54 15.79 18.05
C LEU A 301 -21.08 15.30 16.66
N ALA A 302 -21.13 13.99 16.44
CA ALA A 302 -20.70 13.35 15.20
C ALA A 302 -21.61 12.15 14.86
N HIS A 303 -21.51 11.65 13.63
CA HIS A 303 -22.04 10.36 13.22
C HIS A 303 -21.08 9.24 13.66
N PRO A 304 -21.60 8.05 14.05
CA PRO A 304 -20.75 6.92 14.42
C PRO A 304 -19.84 6.47 13.27
N THR A 305 -18.52 6.51 13.46
CA THR A 305 -17.51 6.12 12.46
C THR A 305 -16.45 5.14 13.00
N PRO A 306 -16.85 4.00 13.60
CA PRO A 306 -15.91 3.07 14.21
C PRO A 306 -14.92 2.47 13.20
N GLY A 307 -13.64 2.73 13.41
CA GLY A 307 -12.51 2.29 12.58
C GLY A 307 -12.14 3.27 11.46
N ALA A 308 -12.78 4.44 11.39
CA ALA A 308 -12.66 5.38 10.26
C ALA A 308 -12.45 6.83 10.73
N ALA A 309 -12.29 7.74 9.77
CA ALA A 309 -12.18 9.17 10.07
C ALA A 309 -13.54 9.75 10.49
N ASN A 310 -13.52 10.59 11.52
CA ASN A 310 -14.74 11.13 12.14
C ASN A 310 -15.57 12.02 11.21
N GLN A 311 -16.89 11.82 11.25
CA GLN A 311 -17.87 12.64 10.54
C GLN A 311 -18.69 13.50 11.53
N CYS A 312 -18.25 14.73 11.77
CA CYS A 312 -18.95 15.62 12.71
C CYS A 312 -20.34 16.05 12.22
N VAL A 313 -21.20 16.51 13.13
CA VAL A 313 -22.48 17.18 12.81
C VAL A 313 -22.27 18.69 12.83
N THR A 314 -22.79 19.44 11.86
CA THR A 314 -22.85 20.91 11.94
C THR A 314 -24.25 21.42 12.28
N ASP A 315 -24.30 22.60 12.90
CA ASP A 315 -25.54 23.23 13.38
C ASP A 315 -26.48 23.75 12.26
N ASP A 316 -26.08 23.70 10.99
CA ASP A 316 -26.82 24.31 9.87
C ASP A 316 -27.42 23.29 8.88
N GLY A 317 -27.26 21.98 9.10
CA GLY A 317 -27.68 20.96 8.13
C GLY A 317 -26.93 21.06 6.79
N GLY A 318 -25.71 21.57 6.81
CA GLY A 318 -24.75 21.48 5.70
C GLY A 318 -23.50 20.76 6.18
N GLU A 319 -23.04 19.77 5.44
CA GLU A 319 -21.82 18.98 5.71
C GLU A 319 -20.72 19.79 6.43
N PRO A 320 -20.08 19.27 7.50
CA PRO A 320 -18.89 19.90 8.05
C PRO A 320 -17.85 20.02 6.95
N GLU A 321 -17.27 21.22 6.88
CA GLU A 321 -15.98 21.43 6.26
C GLU A 321 -14.99 20.50 7.00
N GLN A 322 -14.78 19.31 6.43
CA GLN A 322 -13.51 18.60 6.50
C GLN A 322 -12.40 19.65 6.42
N PRO A 323 -11.26 19.56 7.13
CA PRO A 323 -10.11 20.35 6.72
C PRO A 323 -9.96 20.12 5.21
N SER A 324 -10.15 21.18 4.42
CA SER A 324 -10.39 21.01 2.99
C SER A 324 -9.26 20.19 2.42
N LEU A 325 -9.60 19.04 1.83
CA LEU A 325 -8.61 18.17 1.22
C LEU A 325 -7.76 19.06 0.31
N GLU A 326 -6.45 19.14 0.59
CA GLU A 326 -5.58 20.03 -0.17
C GLU A 326 -5.39 19.42 -1.55
N THR A 327 -6.19 19.87 -2.51
CA THR A 327 -6.16 19.37 -3.87
C THR A 327 -5.36 20.29 -4.79
N ALA A 328 -4.52 19.70 -5.63
CA ALA A 328 -4.01 20.36 -6.82
C ALA A 328 -5.10 20.52 -7.90
N VAL A 329 -4.85 21.38 -8.87
CA VAL A 329 -5.74 21.49 -10.06
C VAL A 329 -5.68 20.18 -10.85
N TRP A 330 -6.84 19.71 -11.31
CA TRP A 330 -6.96 18.58 -12.23
C TRP A 330 -5.86 18.57 -13.30
N PRO A 331 -5.10 17.47 -13.49
CA PRO A 331 -3.94 17.44 -14.39
C PRO A 331 -4.36 17.22 -15.85
N GLY A 332 -5.29 18.05 -16.33
CA GLY A 332 -5.96 17.96 -17.61
C GLY A 332 -6.75 19.23 -17.95
N SER A 333 -7.72 19.14 -18.87
CA SER A 333 -8.60 20.28 -19.15
C SER A 333 -9.51 20.57 -17.95
N ALA A 334 -9.81 21.84 -17.71
CA ALA A 334 -10.86 22.23 -16.75
C ALA A 334 -12.26 21.85 -17.25
N ASP A 335 -12.41 21.59 -18.55
CA ASP A 335 -13.66 21.24 -19.20
C ASP A 335 -13.91 19.73 -19.21
N ALA A 336 -15.11 19.34 -18.80
CA ALA A 336 -15.70 18.02 -19.05
C ALA A 336 -17.12 18.24 -19.61
N THR A 337 -17.52 17.43 -20.59
CA THR A 337 -18.80 17.58 -21.30
C THR A 337 -19.57 16.28 -21.30
N ALA A 338 -20.88 16.35 -21.01
CA ALA A 338 -21.78 15.22 -21.19
C ALA A 338 -21.77 14.77 -22.66
N ILE A 339 -21.60 13.48 -22.91
CA ILE A 339 -21.62 12.88 -24.26
C ILE A 339 -22.89 12.08 -24.54
N ASP A 340 -23.72 11.85 -23.52
CA ASP A 340 -25.04 11.22 -23.58
C ASP A 340 -26.17 12.24 -23.32
N GLU A 341 -26.23 13.33 -24.10
CA GLU A 341 -27.31 14.33 -23.99
C GLU A 341 -28.71 13.71 -24.13
N ALA A 342 -28.82 12.60 -24.87
CA ALA A 342 -29.95 11.71 -24.86
C ALA A 342 -29.57 10.42 -24.12
N SER A 343 -30.53 9.85 -23.39
CA SER A 343 -30.35 8.65 -22.58
C SER A 343 -29.71 7.53 -23.40
N MET A 344 -28.48 7.17 -23.02
CA MET A 344 -27.77 6.00 -23.52
C MET A 344 -27.83 4.84 -22.52
N PHE A 345 -27.88 5.16 -21.23
CA PHE A 345 -27.77 4.23 -20.12
C PHE A 345 -29.01 4.26 -19.22
N LEU A 346 -29.00 3.42 -18.19
CA LEU A 346 -30.00 3.40 -17.14
C LEU A 346 -29.71 4.49 -16.09
N GLU A 347 -30.66 4.73 -15.19
CA GLU A 347 -30.57 5.81 -14.19
C GLU A 347 -29.46 5.54 -13.17
N ASP A 348 -29.17 4.28 -12.87
CA ASP A 348 -28.28 3.88 -11.77
C ASP A 348 -26.88 3.48 -12.27
N SER A 349 -26.28 4.36 -13.08
CA SER A 349 -25.05 4.10 -13.84
C SER A 349 -23.78 4.26 -12.99
N SER A 350 -22.97 3.19 -12.90
CA SER A 350 -21.78 3.09 -12.06
C SER A 350 -20.61 2.43 -12.80
N GLY A 351 -19.38 2.61 -12.32
CA GLY A 351 -18.17 1.94 -12.81
C GLY A 351 -17.77 2.20 -14.27
N LEU A 352 -16.49 2.45 -14.51
CA LEU A 352 -15.93 2.51 -15.87
C LEU A 352 -14.56 1.85 -15.91
N ASP A 353 -14.20 1.28 -17.06
CA ASP A 353 -12.83 0.81 -17.32
C ASP A 353 -12.51 0.84 -18.82
N THR A 354 -11.24 1.05 -19.17
CA THR A 354 -10.78 0.99 -20.56
C THR A 354 -10.04 -0.29 -20.91
N GLN A 355 -10.38 -0.85 -22.07
CA GLN A 355 -9.67 -1.99 -22.64
C GLN A 355 -9.07 -1.63 -24.01
N GLU A 356 -7.76 -1.75 -24.14
CA GLU A 356 -7.08 -1.70 -25.44
C GLU A 356 -6.96 -3.09 -26.06
N THR A 357 -7.33 -3.20 -27.35
CA THR A 357 -7.20 -4.43 -28.13
C THR A 357 -6.69 -4.14 -29.54
N ALA A 358 -6.39 -5.19 -30.31
CA ALA A 358 -6.08 -5.06 -31.73
C ALA A 358 -7.21 -4.44 -32.57
N ASP A 359 -8.46 -4.52 -32.10
CA ASP A 359 -9.65 -3.98 -32.80
C ASP A 359 -9.97 -2.52 -32.39
N GLY A 360 -9.13 -1.94 -31.52
CA GLY A 360 -9.24 -0.59 -30.98
C GLY A 360 -9.45 -0.56 -29.47
N THR A 361 -9.72 0.64 -28.97
CA THR A 361 -9.98 0.91 -27.55
C THR A 361 -11.47 0.89 -27.26
N PHE A 362 -11.82 0.26 -26.14
CA PHE A 362 -13.18 0.15 -25.66
C PHE A 362 -13.30 0.72 -24.25
N LEU A 363 -14.46 1.28 -23.96
CA LEU A 363 -14.89 1.66 -22.61
C LEU A 363 -15.96 0.66 -22.17
N TRP A 364 -15.77 0.09 -21.00
CA TRP A 364 -16.74 -0.74 -20.30
C TRP A 364 -17.44 0.11 -19.25
N ALA A 365 -18.73 -0.14 -19.07
CA ALA A 365 -19.59 0.61 -18.16
C ALA A 365 -20.57 -0.35 -17.50
N VAL A 366 -20.98 -0.09 -16.26
CA VAL A 366 -21.97 -0.90 -15.53
C VAL A 366 -23.09 -0.01 -14.95
N ASP A 367 -24.14 -0.65 -14.45
CA ASP A 367 -25.28 -0.04 -13.76
C ASP A 367 -25.57 -0.93 -12.56
N ASN A 368 -25.64 -0.32 -11.38
CA ASN A 368 -25.76 -1.04 -10.11
C ASN A 368 -27.17 -1.62 -9.90
N GLY A 369 -28.20 -0.91 -10.38
CA GLY A 369 -29.59 -1.30 -10.17
C GLY A 369 -29.99 -2.63 -10.82
N GLU A 370 -29.54 -2.90 -12.05
CA GLU A 370 -29.85 -4.14 -12.77
C GLU A 370 -28.65 -5.10 -12.93
N GLY A 371 -27.46 -4.65 -12.56
CA GLY A 371 -26.21 -5.33 -12.88
C GLY A 371 -25.93 -5.30 -14.39
N ARG A 372 -26.36 -4.25 -15.09
CA ARG A 372 -26.30 -4.17 -16.54
C ARG A 372 -24.97 -3.57 -16.97
N PHE A 373 -24.24 -4.25 -17.85
CA PHE A 373 -22.96 -3.77 -18.36
C PHE A 373 -22.96 -3.62 -19.89
N TRP A 374 -22.19 -2.66 -20.37
CA TRP A 374 -22.10 -2.27 -21.77
C TRP A 374 -20.66 -2.26 -22.27
N LYS A 375 -20.52 -2.30 -23.60
CA LYS A 375 -19.24 -2.12 -24.29
C LYS A 375 -19.37 -1.00 -25.32
N LEU A 376 -18.53 0.01 -25.20
CA LEU A 376 -18.48 1.16 -26.09
C LEU A 376 -17.14 1.20 -26.82
N ARG A 377 -17.16 1.60 -28.09
CA ARG A 377 -15.96 2.05 -28.81
C ARG A 377 -15.71 3.51 -28.47
N VAL A 378 -14.47 3.83 -28.11
CA VAL A 378 -14.02 5.19 -27.80
C VAL A 378 -12.98 5.71 -28.79
N ALA A 379 -12.86 7.03 -28.89
CA ALA A 379 -11.89 7.72 -29.75
C ALA A 379 -11.12 8.81 -29.01
N ALA A 380 -10.05 9.31 -29.64
CA ALA A 380 -9.14 10.30 -29.06
C ALA A 380 -9.79 11.68 -28.79
N ASP A 381 -10.98 11.94 -29.32
CA ASP A 381 -11.78 13.13 -29.02
C ASP A 381 -12.71 12.95 -27.81
N GLY A 382 -12.65 11.79 -27.14
CA GLY A 382 -13.48 11.46 -25.98
C GLY A 382 -14.87 10.92 -26.33
N SER A 383 -15.24 10.82 -27.61
CA SER A 383 -16.52 10.25 -28.00
C SER A 383 -16.61 8.77 -27.68
N ALA A 384 -17.81 8.32 -27.27
CA ALA A 384 -18.13 6.93 -26.98
C ALA A 384 -19.39 6.51 -27.73
N THR A 385 -19.38 5.31 -28.32
CA THR A 385 -20.53 4.76 -29.04
C THR A 385 -20.65 3.27 -28.75
N PHE A 386 -21.87 2.74 -28.59
CA PHE A 386 -22.04 1.30 -28.38
C PHE A 386 -21.39 0.50 -29.51
N VAL A 387 -20.72 -0.59 -29.14
CA VAL A 387 -20.31 -1.61 -30.11
C VAL A 387 -21.58 -2.24 -30.70
N ASP A 388 -21.60 -2.53 -32.00
CA ASP A 388 -22.74 -3.18 -32.67
C ASP A 388 -23.25 -4.40 -31.86
N GLY A 389 -24.52 -4.37 -31.48
CA GLY A 389 -25.17 -5.43 -30.70
C GLY A 389 -25.04 -5.29 -29.17
N TRP A 390 -24.39 -4.25 -28.67
CA TRP A 390 -24.29 -3.92 -27.24
C TRP A 390 -25.22 -2.78 -26.79
N GLU A 391 -26.08 -2.25 -27.66
CA GLU A 391 -26.97 -1.12 -27.35
C GLU A 391 -27.92 -1.42 -26.18
N ALA A 392 -28.32 -2.69 -26.02
CA ALA A 392 -29.14 -3.12 -24.90
C ALA A 392 -28.31 -3.53 -23.66
N GLY A 393 -26.98 -3.59 -23.76
CA GLY A 393 -26.12 -4.17 -22.73
C GLY A 393 -26.42 -5.64 -22.43
N LYS A 394 -25.79 -6.15 -21.39
CA LYS A 394 -26.02 -7.49 -20.83
C LYS A 394 -26.18 -7.38 -19.32
N ARG A 395 -26.91 -8.29 -18.69
CA ARG A 395 -27.18 -8.30 -17.25
C ARG A 395 -26.36 -9.38 -16.59
N ALA A 396 -25.60 -9.02 -15.57
CA ALA A 396 -24.90 -9.96 -14.74
C ALA A 396 -25.87 -10.74 -13.85
N ARG A 397 -25.56 -12.01 -13.65
CA ARG A 397 -26.32 -12.92 -12.79
C ARG A 397 -25.36 -13.73 -11.94
N PHE A 398 -25.73 -13.90 -10.68
CA PHE A 398 -25.06 -14.86 -9.83
C PHE A 398 -25.23 -16.29 -10.37
N GLN A 399 -24.31 -17.18 -10.03
CA GLN A 399 -24.39 -18.61 -10.36
C GLN A 399 -25.67 -19.24 -9.81
N LYS A 400 -26.11 -18.82 -8.62
CA LYS A 400 -27.36 -19.29 -8.01
C LYS A 400 -28.61 -18.90 -8.81
N ASP A 401 -28.50 -17.88 -9.66
CA ASP A 401 -29.61 -17.31 -10.45
C ASP A 401 -29.66 -17.85 -11.89
N ALA A 402 -28.80 -18.82 -12.25
CA ALA A 402 -28.67 -19.34 -13.61
C ALA A 402 -30.00 -19.81 -14.24
N ASP A 403 -30.89 -20.39 -13.42
CA ASP A 403 -32.22 -20.87 -13.84
C ASP A 403 -33.35 -19.85 -13.59
N SER A 404 -33.01 -18.63 -13.18
CA SER A 404 -33.96 -17.59 -12.76
C SER A 404 -33.74 -16.26 -13.50
N PRO A 405 -34.20 -16.13 -14.77
CA PRO A 405 -34.03 -14.89 -15.56
C PRO A 405 -34.71 -13.62 -15.01
N ARG A 406 -35.45 -13.74 -13.90
CA ARG A 406 -36.11 -12.65 -13.17
C ARG A 406 -35.52 -12.44 -11.77
N ALA A 407 -34.42 -13.12 -11.44
CA ALA A 407 -33.69 -12.80 -10.23
C ALA A 407 -33.28 -11.32 -10.27
N ALA A 408 -33.24 -10.70 -9.08
CA ALA A 408 -32.89 -9.30 -8.97
C ALA A 408 -31.43 -9.07 -9.41
N GLY A 409 -30.54 -10.02 -9.09
CA GLY A 409 -29.14 -10.02 -9.52
C GLY A 409 -28.21 -9.32 -8.52
N PRO A 410 -26.96 -9.07 -8.92
CA PRO A 410 -26.01 -8.30 -8.13
C PRO A 410 -26.39 -6.80 -8.10
N ASP A 411 -26.04 -6.13 -7.00
CA ASP A 411 -25.97 -4.66 -6.85
C ASP A 411 -24.53 -4.29 -7.21
N THR A 412 -24.26 -3.92 -8.48
CA THR A 412 -22.88 -3.83 -8.99
C THR A 412 -22.34 -2.41 -9.05
N GLU A 413 -21.27 -2.12 -8.35
CA GLU A 413 -20.73 -0.75 -8.26
C GLU A 413 -19.54 -0.51 -9.22
N GLY A 414 -18.63 -1.49 -9.31
CA GLY A 414 -17.40 -1.37 -10.10
C GLY A 414 -17.34 -2.34 -11.29
N ILE A 415 -16.56 -1.98 -12.32
CA ILE A 415 -16.26 -2.82 -13.48
C ILE A 415 -14.78 -2.68 -13.86
N THR A 416 -14.13 -3.78 -14.18
CA THR A 416 -12.77 -3.80 -14.76
C THR A 416 -12.60 -4.97 -15.73
N VAL A 417 -11.60 -4.92 -16.60
CA VAL A 417 -11.30 -5.96 -17.58
C VAL A 417 -9.86 -6.44 -17.45
N ALA A 418 -9.69 -7.73 -17.20
CA ALA A 418 -8.37 -8.32 -17.04
C ALA A 418 -7.75 -8.76 -18.38
N ASP A 419 -6.47 -9.16 -18.34
CA ASP A 419 -5.71 -9.66 -19.49
C ASP A 419 -6.23 -10.97 -20.10
N ASP A 420 -7.05 -11.72 -19.35
CA ASP A 420 -7.76 -12.90 -19.83
C ASP A 420 -8.97 -12.56 -20.72
N GLY A 421 -9.33 -11.27 -20.83
CA GLY A 421 -10.42 -10.76 -21.63
C GLY A 421 -11.81 -10.91 -20.99
N PHE A 422 -11.89 -11.38 -19.74
CA PHE A 422 -13.13 -11.37 -18.96
C PHE A 422 -13.38 -10.00 -18.32
N VAL A 423 -14.65 -9.70 -18.11
CA VAL A 423 -15.10 -8.53 -17.36
C VAL A 423 -15.31 -8.95 -15.92
N TYR A 424 -14.89 -8.14 -14.96
CA TYR A 424 -15.04 -8.37 -13.54
C TYR A 424 -15.89 -7.27 -12.94
N LEU A 425 -16.95 -7.65 -12.23
CA LEU A 425 -17.88 -6.72 -11.60
C LEU A 425 -17.74 -6.81 -10.08
N ALA A 426 -17.59 -5.68 -9.42
CA ALA A 426 -17.71 -5.56 -7.99
C ALA A 426 -19.19 -5.44 -7.62
N SER A 427 -19.63 -6.14 -6.59
CA SER A 427 -20.99 -6.03 -6.08
C SER A 427 -20.96 -6.04 -4.56
N GLU A 428 -21.60 -5.05 -3.93
CA GLU A 428 -21.66 -4.99 -2.47
C GLU A 428 -22.83 -5.79 -1.87
N ARG A 429 -23.83 -6.16 -2.70
CA ARG A 429 -25.04 -6.87 -2.27
C ARG A 429 -25.67 -7.78 -3.32
N ASP A 430 -26.56 -8.65 -2.84
CA ASP A 430 -27.61 -9.23 -3.67
C ASP A 430 -28.85 -8.34 -3.63
N ASN A 431 -29.34 -7.89 -4.79
CA ASN A 431 -30.52 -7.04 -4.91
C ASN A 431 -31.81 -7.68 -4.35
N SER A 432 -31.84 -9.01 -4.13
CA SER A 432 -32.93 -9.72 -3.45
C SER A 432 -32.85 -9.66 -1.91
N ALA A 433 -31.73 -9.19 -1.36
CA ALA A 433 -31.43 -9.14 0.07
C ALA A 433 -30.66 -7.86 0.47
N LYS A 434 -31.16 -6.69 0.05
CA LYS A 434 -30.48 -5.37 0.19
C LYS A 434 -30.03 -4.96 1.61
N GLY A 435 -30.50 -5.62 2.66
CA GLY A 435 -30.11 -5.29 4.06
C GLY A 435 -28.90 -6.06 4.58
N VAL A 436 -28.17 -6.76 3.71
CA VAL A 436 -27.05 -7.65 4.09
C VAL A 436 -25.89 -7.43 3.13
N ASN A 437 -24.70 -7.16 3.66
CA ASN A 437 -23.47 -7.12 2.86
C ASN A 437 -23.23 -8.46 2.18
N PHE A 438 -22.93 -8.39 0.90
CA PHE A 438 -22.47 -9.51 0.11
C PHE A 438 -21.45 -8.99 -0.90
N ASN A 439 -20.28 -8.65 -0.36
CA ASN A 439 -19.15 -8.06 -1.08
C ASN A 439 -18.50 -9.13 -1.96
N VAL A 440 -18.79 -9.11 -3.26
CA VAL A 440 -18.42 -10.17 -4.19
C VAL A 440 -17.88 -9.61 -5.49
N VAL A 441 -16.81 -10.23 -6.00
CA VAL A 441 -16.35 -10.00 -7.37
C VAL A 441 -16.88 -11.10 -8.28
N LEU A 442 -17.56 -10.73 -9.36
CA LEU A 442 -18.11 -11.65 -10.37
C LEU A 442 -17.27 -11.60 -11.64
N GLN A 443 -16.79 -12.76 -12.11
CA GLN A 443 -16.18 -12.89 -13.44
C GLN A 443 -17.27 -13.15 -14.49
N MET A 444 -17.31 -12.33 -15.53
CA MET A 444 -18.32 -12.32 -16.59
C MET A 444 -17.68 -12.59 -17.94
N ASP A 445 -18.17 -13.59 -18.68
CA ASP A 445 -17.75 -13.83 -20.07
C ASP A 445 -18.45 -12.83 -21.01
N PRO A 446 -17.76 -11.83 -21.58
CA PRO A 446 -18.38 -10.89 -22.49
C PRO A 446 -18.80 -11.53 -23.82
N ALA A 447 -18.29 -12.71 -24.17
CA ALA A 447 -18.69 -13.46 -25.37
C ALA A 447 -19.92 -14.35 -25.14
N ALA A 448 -20.36 -14.57 -23.90
CA ALA A 448 -21.55 -15.34 -23.59
C ALA A 448 -22.82 -14.69 -24.19
N PRO A 449 -23.80 -15.50 -24.63
CA PRO A 449 -25.05 -14.99 -25.20
C PRO A 449 -25.87 -14.25 -24.15
N GLY A 450 -26.31 -13.04 -24.47
CA GLY A 450 -27.22 -12.25 -23.62
C GLY A 450 -28.70 -12.64 -23.79
N PRO A 451 -29.63 -11.94 -23.10
CA PRO A 451 -29.38 -10.71 -22.34
C PRO A 451 -28.85 -10.94 -20.92
N ASP A 452 -29.02 -12.12 -20.35
CA ASP A 452 -28.54 -12.47 -19.01
C ASP A 452 -27.27 -13.32 -19.13
N VAL A 453 -26.17 -12.86 -18.54
CA VAL A 453 -24.90 -13.57 -18.47
C VAL A 453 -24.70 -14.03 -17.04
N VAL A 454 -24.52 -15.33 -16.85
CA VAL A 454 -24.20 -15.93 -15.55
C VAL A 454 -22.69 -15.83 -15.33
N SER A 455 -22.28 -15.43 -14.13
CA SER A 455 -20.89 -15.40 -13.70
C SER A 455 -20.21 -16.76 -13.87
N THR A 456 -19.00 -16.77 -14.41
CA THR A 456 -18.19 -17.99 -14.53
C THR A 456 -17.52 -18.36 -13.21
N SER A 457 -17.18 -17.35 -12.41
CA SER A 457 -16.57 -17.46 -11.09
C SER A 457 -17.07 -16.33 -10.19
N GLU A 458 -17.09 -16.57 -8.88
CA GLU A 458 -17.49 -15.60 -7.86
C GLU A 458 -16.54 -15.71 -6.67
N TRP A 459 -16.12 -14.58 -6.12
CA TRP A 459 -15.28 -14.51 -4.92
C TRP A 459 -15.95 -13.64 -3.86
N ASP A 460 -16.44 -14.26 -2.80
CA ASP A 460 -17.01 -13.56 -1.64
C ASP A 460 -15.87 -13.02 -0.76
N LEU A 461 -15.75 -11.70 -0.72
CA LEU A 461 -14.74 -10.94 0.02
C LEU A 461 -15.29 -10.40 1.35
N THR A 462 -16.57 -10.65 1.68
CA THR A 462 -17.26 -10.04 2.83
C THR A 462 -16.50 -10.23 4.14
N ALA A 463 -15.92 -11.42 4.38
CA ALA A 463 -15.16 -11.72 5.58
C ALA A 463 -13.70 -11.23 5.55
N LEU A 464 -13.23 -10.73 4.40
CA LEU A 464 -11.86 -10.25 4.18
C LEU A 464 -11.77 -8.72 4.17
N LEU A 465 -12.92 -8.05 4.25
CA LEU A 465 -13.08 -6.60 4.25
C LEU A 465 -13.58 -6.11 5.62
N PRO A 466 -13.37 -4.82 5.95
CA PRO A 466 -14.01 -4.19 7.09
C PRO A 466 -15.51 -4.42 7.12
N GLN A 467 -16.08 -4.51 8.33
CA GLN A 467 -17.52 -4.71 8.49
C GLN A 467 -18.19 -3.34 8.58
N VAL A 468 -18.96 -3.02 7.55
CA VAL A 468 -19.64 -1.74 7.33
C VAL A 468 -21.15 -1.95 7.28
N SER A 469 -21.94 -0.89 7.30
CA SER A 469 -23.39 -1.02 7.09
C SER A 469 -23.69 -1.54 5.67
N ALA A 470 -24.87 -2.13 5.47
CA ALA A 470 -25.36 -2.40 4.13
C ALA A 470 -25.48 -1.08 3.36
N ASN A 471 -24.96 -1.04 2.13
CA ASN A 471 -24.86 0.18 1.31
C ASN A 471 -23.72 1.10 1.65
N LEU A 472 -22.64 0.53 2.18
CA LEU A 472 -21.37 1.20 2.33
C LEU A 472 -20.20 0.23 2.01
N GLY A 473 -20.48 -0.77 1.17
CA GLY A 473 -19.63 -1.94 0.92
C GLY A 473 -18.57 -1.70 -0.15
N ILE A 474 -18.34 -2.69 -1.00
CA ILE A 474 -17.47 -2.52 -2.17
C ILE A 474 -18.11 -1.57 -3.18
N GLU A 475 -17.38 -0.53 -3.58
CA GLU A 475 -17.82 0.45 -4.58
C GLU A 475 -17.08 0.37 -5.92
N ALA A 476 -15.86 -0.14 -5.91
CA ALA A 476 -15.06 -0.20 -7.14
C ALA A 476 -14.21 -1.47 -7.19
N VAL A 477 -13.88 -1.88 -8.41
CA VAL A 477 -12.88 -2.92 -8.68
C VAL A 477 -12.00 -2.47 -9.84
N GLU A 478 -10.69 -2.69 -9.72
CA GLU A 478 -9.73 -2.45 -10.79
C GLU A 478 -8.68 -3.55 -10.86
N TRP A 479 -8.49 -4.12 -12.05
CA TRP A 479 -7.47 -5.14 -12.28
C TRP A 479 -6.15 -4.48 -12.67
N VAL A 480 -5.06 -4.90 -12.02
CA VAL A 480 -3.71 -4.38 -12.32
C VAL A 480 -2.76 -5.54 -12.58
N ALA A 481 -2.08 -5.48 -13.71
CA ALA A 481 -1.15 -6.52 -14.16
C ALA A 481 0.00 -6.73 -13.17
N ASP A 482 0.45 -7.98 -13.03
CA ASP A 482 1.62 -8.35 -12.23
C ASP A 482 2.87 -7.55 -12.59
N THR A 483 3.06 -7.25 -13.88
CA THR A 483 4.21 -6.48 -14.38
C THR A 483 4.22 -5.03 -13.87
N ASP A 484 3.05 -4.51 -13.52
CA ASP A 484 2.90 -3.17 -12.98
C ASP A 484 3.06 -3.13 -11.46
N LEU A 485 2.77 -4.23 -10.78
CA LEU A 485 2.77 -4.35 -9.32
C LEU A 485 4.08 -4.91 -8.74
N ALA A 486 4.72 -5.85 -9.44
CA ALA A 486 5.88 -6.57 -8.92
C ALA A 486 7.02 -5.61 -8.58
N GLY A 487 7.51 -5.68 -7.33
CA GLY A 487 8.53 -4.75 -6.84
C GLY A 487 8.03 -3.36 -6.42
N LYS A 488 6.76 -3.02 -6.68
CA LYS A 488 6.17 -1.69 -6.38
C LYS A 488 5.06 -1.72 -5.33
N LEU A 489 4.27 -2.78 -5.28
CA LEU A 489 3.30 -3.00 -4.21
C LEU A 489 3.98 -3.73 -3.05
N VAL A 490 3.67 -3.39 -1.81
CA VAL A 490 4.08 -4.18 -0.63
C VAL A 490 3.01 -5.21 -0.30
N ASP A 491 3.42 -6.46 -0.18
CA ASP A 491 2.58 -7.57 0.22
C ASP A 491 2.51 -7.65 1.75
N ALA A 492 1.34 -7.31 2.30
CA ALA A 492 1.07 -7.27 3.74
C ALA A 492 1.22 -8.65 4.41
N ASN A 493 1.10 -9.76 3.68
CA ASN A 493 1.30 -11.10 4.23
C ASN A 493 2.77 -11.43 4.47
N THR A 494 3.69 -10.68 3.82
CA THR A 494 5.13 -10.96 3.89
C THR A 494 5.95 -9.77 4.39
N GLY A 495 5.39 -8.56 4.39
CA GLY A 495 6.12 -7.33 4.68
C GLY A 495 7.21 -7.00 3.65
N SER A 496 7.15 -7.62 2.46
CA SER A 496 8.12 -7.45 1.37
C SER A 496 7.40 -7.01 0.11
N ALA A 497 8.15 -6.58 -0.91
CA ALA A 497 7.57 -6.31 -2.22
C ALA A 497 6.81 -7.53 -2.77
N TYR A 498 5.69 -7.24 -3.42
CA TYR A 498 4.82 -8.21 -4.07
C TYR A 498 5.59 -9.03 -5.10
N ASP A 499 5.45 -10.35 -5.00
CA ASP A 499 6.03 -11.35 -5.89
C ASP A 499 4.88 -12.25 -6.41
N PRO A 500 4.50 -12.14 -7.69
CA PRO A 500 3.46 -12.95 -8.30
C PRO A 500 3.64 -14.46 -8.12
N ALA A 501 4.88 -14.94 -8.00
CA ALA A 501 5.17 -16.36 -7.85
C ALA A 501 4.61 -16.95 -6.53
N ARG A 502 4.28 -16.11 -5.54
CA ARG A 502 3.63 -16.53 -4.28
C ARG A 502 2.14 -16.81 -4.42
N TYR A 503 1.52 -16.34 -5.50
CA TYR A 503 0.07 -16.42 -5.74
C TYR A 503 -0.23 -17.26 -6.99
N PRO A 504 0.17 -18.53 -7.09
CA PRO A 504 0.17 -19.26 -8.36
C PRO A 504 -1.19 -19.49 -9.03
N LEU A 505 -2.30 -19.18 -8.34
CA LEU A 505 -3.67 -19.38 -8.83
C LEU A 505 -4.39 -18.09 -9.24
N HIS A 506 -3.77 -16.93 -9.02
CA HIS A 506 -4.44 -15.62 -9.06
C HIS A 506 -4.59 -15.00 -10.47
N GLY A 507 -4.03 -15.64 -11.50
CA GLY A 507 -4.01 -15.09 -12.86
C GLY A 507 -2.74 -14.27 -13.13
N GLY A 508 -2.86 -13.23 -13.96
CA GLY A 508 -1.76 -12.35 -14.38
C GLY A 508 -1.71 -11.00 -13.67
N GLY A 509 -2.45 -10.82 -12.57
CA GLY A 509 -2.54 -9.56 -11.85
C GLY A 509 -3.52 -9.60 -10.67
N LEU A 510 -3.49 -8.55 -9.84
CA LEU A 510 -4.35 -8.41 -8.66
C LEU A 510 -5.58 -7.55 -8.94
N PHE A 511 -6.63 -7.75 -8.14
CA PHE A 511 -7.86 -6.96 -8.18
C PHE A 511 -7.88 -6.01 -6.99
N PHE A 512 -7.76 -4.71 -7.25
CA PHE A 512 -7.93 -3.65 -6.28
C PHE A 512 -9.42 -3.40 -6.08
N VAL A 513 -9.86 -3.34 -4.83
CA VAL A 513 -11.27 -3.21 -4.47
C VAL A 513 -11.39 -2.06 -3.48
N ALA A 514 -12.20 -1.06 -3.80
CA ALA A 514 -12.48 0.05 -2.90
C ALA A 514 -13.69 -0.25 -2.02
N VAL A 515 -13.64 0.16 -0.75
CA VAL A 515 -14.79 0.16 0.17
C VAL A 515 -15.26 1.61 0.35
N GLU A 516 -16.58 1.85 0.24
CA GLU A 516 -17.17 3.19 0.38
C GLU A 516 -16.77 3.82 1.71
N ASP A 517 -17.07 3.09 2.80
CA ASP A 517 -16.85 3.56 4.16
C ASP A 517 -15.36 3.67 4.46
N GLY A 518 -14.88 4.90 4.57
CA GLY A 518 -13.49 5.20 4.90
C GLY A 518 -12.51 5.04 3.74
N GLY A 519 -12.98 4.86 2.49
CA GLY A 519 -12.21 5.04 1.27
C GLY A 519 -10.99 4.12 1.09
N GLN A 520 -10.93 3.01 1.82
CA GLN A 520 -9.80 2.07 1.76
C GLN A 520 -9.82 1.28 0.45
N VAL A 521 -8.63 0.97 -0.08
CA VAL A 521 -8.48 0.12 -1.27
C VAL A 521 -7.65 -1.11 -0.94
N PHE A 522 -8.19 -2.29 -1.22
CA PHE A 522 -7.58 -3.57 -0.91
C PHE A 522 -7.22 -4.32 -2.19
N ALA A 523 -5.98 -4.81 -2.29
CA ALA A 523 -5.56 -5.65 -3.41
C ALA A 523 -5.80 -7.13 -3.08
N PHE A 524 -6.47 -7.85 -3.98
CA PHE A 524 -6.80 -9.26 -3.84
C PHE A 524 -6.21 -10.11 -4.95
N ALA A 525 -5.66 -11.26 -4.54
CA ALA A 525 -5.42 -12.39 -5.41
C ALA A 525 -6.71 -13.22 -5.48
N LEU A 526 -7.42 -13.17 -6.61
CA LEU A 526 -8.62 -13.96 -6.87
C LEU A 526 -8.23 -15.28 -7.51
N ASN A 527 -8.22 -16.36 -6.72
CA ASN A 527 -7.69 -17.64 -7.16
C ASN A 527 -8.70 -18.40 -8.03
N SER A 528 -8.20 -19.06 -9.07
CA SER A 528 -8.97 -19.93 -9.98
C SER A 528 -9.69 -21.12 -9.32
N ASP A 529 -9.44 -21.41 -8.04
CA ASP A 529 -10.17 -22.42 -7.25
C ASP A 529 -11.37 -21.85 -6.48
N GLY A 530 -11.68 -20.56 -6.67
CA GLY A 530 -12.77 -19.85 -5.99
C GLY A 530 -12.40 -19.27 -4.63
N THR A 531 -11.15 -19.39 -4.19
CA THR A 531 -10.66 -18.71 -2.98
C THR A 531 -10.14 -17.31 -3.30
N ALA A 532 -10.14 -16.41 -2.32
CA ALA A 532 -9.53 -15.09 -2.44
C ALA A 532 -8.54 -14.87 -1.29
N GLN A 533 -7.47 -14.13 -1.57
CA GLN A 533 -6.50 -13.73 -0.57
C GLN A 533 -6.23 -12.23 -0.67
N ARG A 534 -6.35 -11.53 0.46
CA ARG A 534 -5.94 -10.13 0.57
C ARG A 534 -4.41 -10.04 0.54
N VAL A 535 -3.88 -9.26 -0.39
CA VAL A 535 -2.43 -9.08 -0.61
C VAL A 535 -1.94 -7.79 0.01
N ALA A 536 -2.68 -6.70 -0.16
CA ALA A 536 -2.29 -5.39 0.32
C ALA A 536 -3.51 -4.54 0.66
N GLU A 537 -3.25 -3.45 1.36
CA GLU A 537 -4.17 -2.35 1.61
C GLU A 537 -3.42 -1.06 1.29
N VAL A 538 -4.06 -0.15 0.56
CA VAL A 538 -3.54 1.19 0.28
C VAL A 538 -4.60 2.21 0.68
N GLN A 539 -4.12 3.38 1.10
CA GLN A 539 -4.94 4.44 1.67
C GLN A 539 -4.89 5.67 0.76
N PRO A 540 -5.90 5.89 -0.10
CA PRO A 540 -6.00 7.08 -0.95
C PRO A 540 -6.13 8.40 -0.18
N GLY A 541 -6.52 8.35 1.10
CA GLY A 541 -6.76 9.57 1.89
C GLY A 541 -7.98 10.36 1.41
N LEU A 542 -8.97 9.68 0.84
CA LEU A 542 -10.29 10.21 0.50
C LEU A 542 -11.31 9.69 1.52
N PRO A 543 -12.38 10.45 1.84
CA PRO A 543 -13.39 10.01 2.81
C PRO A 543 -14.23 8.83 2.31
N GLY A 544 -14.37 8.69 0.98
CA GLY A 544 -14.93 7.54 0.27
C GLY A 544 -14.25 7.38 -1.09
N VAL A 545 -14.40 6.22 -1.72
CA VAL A 545 -13.86 5.95 -3.07
C VAL A 545 -14.91 5.20 -3.87
N MET A 546 -15.41 5.83 -4.92
CA MET A 546 -16.52 5.36 -5.73
C MET A 546 -16.06 4.86 -7.11
N ALA A 547 -14.82 5.14 -7.51
CA ALA A 547 -14.23 4.58 -8.72
C ALA A 547 -12.72 4.40 -8.63
N LEU A 548 -12.21 3.41 -9.38
CA LEU A 548 -10.81 3.09 -9.54
C LEU A 548 -10.46 2.98 -11.03
N ASP A 549 -9.25 3.38 -11.43
CA ASP A 549 -8.71 3.17 -12.78
C ASP A 549 -7.19 3.13 -12.74
N TRP A 550 -6.56 2.10 -13.32
CA TRP A 550 -5.11 2.03 -13.47
C TRP A 550 -4.67 2.79 -14.72
N ASP A 551 -4.02 3.93 -14.49
CA ASP A 551 -3.51 4.78 -15.56
C ASP A 551 -2.26 4.16 -16.19
N THR A 552 -2.44 3.32 -17.20
CA THR A 552 -1.35 2.64 -17.91
C THR A 552 -0.30 3.58 -18.52
N VAL A 553 -0.63 4.87 -18.68
CA VAL A 553 0.30 5.87 -19.24
C VAL A 553 1.14 6.53 -18.15
N ARG A 554 0.60 6.72 -16.95
CA ARG A 554 1.31 7.30 -15.79
C ARG A 554 1.91 6.24 -14.86
N GLY A 555 1.41 5.00 -14.92
CA GLY A 555 1.85 3.88 -14.10
C GLY A 555 1.43 4.00 -12.63
N GLY A 556 0.15 4.33 -12.38
CA GLY A 556 -0.40 4.48 -11.04
C GLY A 556 -1.92 4.36 -11.01
N LEU A 557 -2.49 4.27 -9.81
CA LEU A 557 -3.91 4.05 -9.59
C LEU A 557 -4.61 5.37 -9.31
N TRP A 558 -5.67 5.67 -10.07
CA TRP A 558 -6.65 6.68 -9.68
C TRP A 558 -7.65 6.08 -8.71
N ALA A 559 -7.93 6.81 -7.64
CA ALA A 559 -9.11 6.63 -6.79
C ALA A 559 -9.91 7.92 -6.87
N VAL A 560 -11.21 7.82 -7.18
CA VAL A 560 -12.10 8.96 -7.37
C VAL A 560 -13.25 8.86 -6.41
N CYS A 561 -13.61 9.99 -5.83
CA CYS A 561 -14.69 10.14 -4.89
C CYS A 561 -15.80 11.02 -5.52
N ASP A 562 -16.99 10.96 -4.95
CA ASP A 562 -18.22 11.57 -5.46
C ASP A 562 -18.42 13.02 -4.95
N ASP A 563 -19.65 13.53 -4.98
CA ASP A 563 -19.96 14.86 -4.45
C ASP A 563 -19.80 15.00 -2.93
N GLY A 564 -19.73 13.89 -2.17
CA GLY A 564 -19.41 13.87 -0.75
C GLY A 564 -18.02 14.42 -0.41
N CYS A 565 -17.13 14.52 -1.40
CA CYS A 565 -15.79 15.10 -1.27
C CYS A 565 -15.45 16.08 -2.42
N ASP A 566 -16.46 16.74 -2.97
CA ASP A 566 -16.30 17.67 -4.10
C ASP A 566 -15.69 17.03 -5.37
N GLY A 567 -15.93 15.73 -5.61
CA GLY A 567 -15.39 15.01 -6.75
C GLY A 567 -13.87 14.88 -6.73
N ALA A 568 -13.25 14.96 -5.55
CA ALA A 568 -11.82 14.86 -5.42
C ALA A 568 -11.30 13.49 -5.88
N SER A 569 -10.05 13.49 -6.34
CA SER A 569 -9.36 12.28 -6.77
C SER A 569 -7.98 12.19 -6.13
N ALA A 570 -7.53 10.97 -5.90
CA ALA A 570 -6.19 10.64 -5.47
C ALA A 570 -5.49 9.85 -6.57
N PHE A 571 -4.24 10.20 -6.86
CA PHE A 571 -3.37 9.42 -7.71
C PHE A 571 -2.29 8.75 -6.86
N LEU A 572 -2.31 7.42 -6.81
CA LEU A 572 -1.39 6.61 -6.04
C LEU A 572 -0.26 6.11 -6.94
N THR A 573 0.98 6.46 -6.59
CA THR A 573 2.19 5.93 -7.22
C THR A 573 2.80 4.87 -6.31
N LEU A 574 2.70 3.61 -6.74
CA LEU A 574 3.32 2.49 -6.02
C LEU A 574 4.84 2.55 -6.16
N ASN A 575 5.54 2.60 -5.03
CA ASN A 575 6.98 2.91 -4.96
C ASN A 575 7.81 1.83 -4.22
N GLY A 576 7.20 0.69 -3.90
CA GLY A 576 7.84 -0.44 -3.21
C GLY A 576 7.83 -0.33 -1.69
N THR A 577 7.13 0.66 -1.13
CA THR A 577 6.93 0.84 0.32
C THR A 577 5.47 0.61 0.72
N ASP A 578 5.23 0.50 2.02
CA ASP A 578 3.90 0.42 2.62
C ASP A 578 3.14 1.76 2.60
N THR A 579 3.82 2.84 2.16
CA THR A 579 3.25 4.18 2.00
C THR A 579 3.45 4.65 0.55
N PRO A 580 2.54 4.30 -0.38
CA PRO A 580 2.61 4.80 -1.75
C PRO A 580 2.55 6.33 -1.77
N ASP A 581 3.15 6.96 -2.78
CA ASP A 581 3.04 8.41 -2.93
C ASP A 581 1.62 8.75 -3.40
N VAL A 582 0.94 9.65 -2.69
CA VAL A 582 -0.43 10.05 -3.00
C VAL A 582 -0.48 11.53 -3.35
N ALA A 583 -1.08 11.85 -4.49
CA ALA A 583 -1.35 13.23 -4.90
C ALA A 583 -2.86 13.44 -5.09
N HIS A 584 -3.41 14.44 -4.39
CA HIS A 584 -4.84 14.78 -4.50
C HIS A 584 -5.08 15.86 -5.54
N PHE A 585 -6.15 15.70 -6.31
CA PHE A 585 -6.58 16.63 -7.35
C PHE A 585 -8.08 16.92 -7.24
N ALA A 586 -8.44 18.17 -7.48
CA ALA A 586 -9.83 18.56 -7.63
C ALA A 586 -10.37 17.97 -8.92
N ARG A 587 -11.68 17.73 -9.00
CA ARG A 587 -12.35 17.46 -10.28
C ARG A 587 -12.08 18.57 -11.30
N PRO A 588 -12.21 18.29 -12.63
CA PRO A 588 -12.24 19.35 -13.63
C PRO A 588 -13.24 20.44 -13.22
N ALA A 589 -12.84 21.72 -13.31
CA ALA A 589 -13.64 22.81 -12.75
C ALA A 589 -15.07 22.92 -13.31
N ASN A 590 -15.28 22.44 -14.54
CA ASN A 590 -16.58 22.41 -15.21
C ASN A 590 -17.21 21.01 -15.26
N LEU A 591 -16.64 20.00 -14.60
CA LEU A 591 -17.34 18.76 -14.29
C LEU A 591 -18.36 19.04 -13.17
N PRO A 592 -19.64 18.66 -13.34
CA PRO A 592 -20.64 18.78 -12.27
C PRO A 592 -20.17 18.12 -10.97
N ASN A 593 -20.55 18.72 -9.83
CA ASN A 593 -20.43 18.05 -8.53
C ASN A 593 -21.68 17.21 -8.32
N THR A 594 -21.59 15.95 -8.66
CA THR A 594 -22.69 14.97 -8.67
C THR A 594 -22.15 13.64 -8.18
N ASN A 595 -23.04 12.67 -8.01
CA ASN A 595 -22.70 11.31 -7.58
C ASN A 595 -21.85 10.58 -8.64
N ASN A 596 -20.56 10.86 -8.71
CA ASN A 596 -19.66 10.35 -9.74
C ASN A 596 -19.11 8.99 -9.31
N GLU A 597 -19.75 7.92 -9.75
CA GLU A 597 -19.45 6.53 -9.36
C GLU A 597 -18.78 5.71 -10.46
N GLY A 598 -18.28 6.36 -11.52
CA GLY A 598 -17.46 5.70 -12.53
C GLY A 598 -16.37 6.62 -13.03
N PHE A 599 -15.17 6.09 -13.25
CA PHE A 599 -14.04 6.84 -13.78
C PHE A 599 -13.14 5.95 -14.61
N ALA A 600 -12.67 6.43 -15.76
CA ALA A 600 -11.68 5.72 -16.55
C ALA A 600 -10.76 6.65 -17.34
N THR A 601 -9.50 6.26 -17.53
CA THR A 601 -8.53 7.03 -18.32
C THR A 601 -8.19 6.35 -19.63
N ALA A 602 -8.02 7.15 -20.69
CA ALA A 602 -7.67 6.58 -21.98
C ALA A 602 -6.23 6.01 -22.01
N PRO A 603 -5.97 4.93 -22.78
CA PRO A 603 -4.61 4.43 -23.00
C PRO A 603 -3.80 5.37 -23.89
N ALA A 604 -2.49 5.11 -23.97
CA ALA A 604 -1.55 5.94 -24.72
C ALA A 604 -1.92 6.10 -26.22
N SER A 605 -2.55 5.09 -26.81
CA SER A 605 -2.96 5.09 -28.24
C SER A 605 -4.02 6.13 -28.59
N LEU A 606 -4.75 6.65 -27.60
CA LEU A 606 -5.71 7.74 -27.77
C LEU A 606 -5.14 9.12 -27.40
N THR A 607 -3.82 9.22 -27.21
CA THR A 607 -3.17 10.52 -26.99
C THR A 607 -3.16 11.35 -28.27
N ASN A 608 -3.75 12.53 -28.21
CA ASN A 608 -3.75 13.54 -29.27
C ASN A 608 -3.22 14.88 -28.74
N GLU A 609 -2.24 15.45 -29.43
CA GLU A 609 -1.61 16.75 -29.07
C GLU A 609 -1.14 16.86 -27.60
N GLY A 610 -0.72 15.74 -27.00
CA GLY A 610 -0.26 15.70 -25.61
C GLY A 610 -1.38 15.65 -24.56
N SER A 611 -2.62 15.42 -24.99
CA SER A 611 -3.76 15.14 -24.11
C SER A 611 -4.43 13.82 -24.50
N ARG A 612 -5.09 13.17 -23.55
CA ARG A 612 -5.87 11.96 -23.79
C ARG A 612 -7.21 12.06 -23.05
N PRO A 613 -8.27 11.39 -23.52
CA PRO A 613 -9.55 11.43 -22.83
C PRO A 613 -9.50 10.85 -21.40
N ALA A 614 -10.41 11.34 -20.58
CA ALA A 614 -10.83 10.70 -19.34
C ALA A 614 -12.36 10.78 -19.27
N TRP A 615 -12.99 9.79 -18.65
CA TRP A 615 -14.44 9.68 -18.58
C TRP A 615 -14.91 9.56 -17.14
N TRP A 616 -16.07 10.14 -16.86
CA TRP A 616 -16.77 10.03 -15.58
C TRP A 616 -18.20 9.57 -15.80
N PHE A 617 -18.68 8.72 -14.90
CA PHE A 617 -20.06 8.25 -14.87
C PHE A 617 -20.76 8.79 -13.63
N THR A 618 -21.97 9.30 -13.83
CA THR A 618 -22.82 9.88 -12.79
C THR A 618 -24.02 9.00 -12.56
N ASP A 619 -24.20 8.59 -11.32
CA ASP A 619 -25.32 7.82 -10.82
C ASP A 619 -26.57 8.70 -10.56
N GLY A 620 -27.75 8.08 -10.58
CA GLY A 620 -29.04 8.69 -10.29
C GLY A 620 -29.59 9.62 -11.39
N VAL A 621 -29.05 9.56 -12.62
CA VAL A 621 -29.50 10.41 -13.74
C VAL A 621 -29.74 9.63 -15.03
N PRO A 622 -30.88 9.84 -15.73
CA PRO A 622 -31.20 9.10 -16.95
C PRO A 622 -30.52 9.63 -18.23
N THR A 623 -29.88 10.81 -18.16
CA THR A 623 -29.20 11.50 -19.27
C THR A 623 -28.07 12.34 -18.71
N GLN A 624 -27.04 12.63 -19.51
CA GLN A 624 -25.84 13.31 -19.02
C GLN A 624 -25.17 12.51 -17.88
N SER A 625 -25.29 11.19 -17.94
CA SER A 625 -24.63 10.26 -17.03
C SER A 625 -23.15 10.11 -17.38
N LEU A 626 -22.77 10.19 -18.67
CA LEU A 626 -21.40 9.99 -19.13
C LEU A 626 -20.77 11.32 -19.57
N HIS A 627 -19.73 11.73 -18.88
CA HIS A 627 -18.95 12.92 -19.19
C HIS A 627 -17.59 12.53 -19.77
N ALA A 628 -17.15 13.26 -20.79
CA ALA A 628 -15.79 13.19 -21.32
C ALA A 628 -15.03 14.48 -21.00
N GLY A 629 -13.86 14.34 -20.41
CA GLY A 629 -12.87 15.40 -20.23
C GLY A 629 -11.52 14.95 -20.77
N SER A 630 -10.44 15.53 -20.25
CA SER A 630 -9.11 15.14 -20.68
C SER A 630 -8.08 15.15 -19.57
N LEU A 631 -7.01 14.39 -19.79
CA LEU A 631 -5.79 14.34 -19.00
C LEU A 631 -4.59 14.77 -19.86
N THR A 632 -3.60 15.39 -19.21
CA THR A 632 -2.33 15.69 -19.85
C THR A 632 -1.48 14.42 -19.92
N ALA A 633 -1.04 14.05 -21.12
CA ALA A 633 -0.08 12.98 -21.29
C ALA A 633 1.33 13.45 -20.86
N PRO A 634 2.09 12.66 -20.09
CA PRO A 634 3.49 12.98 -19.80
C PRO A 634 4.27 13.21 -21.09
N LYS A 635 5.14 14.23 -21.12
CA LYS A 635 6.05 14.43 -22.25
C LYS A 635 7.00 13.23 -22.31
N THR A 636 6.89 12.42 -23.35
CA THR A 636 7.90 11.39 -23.63
C THR A 636 9.20 12.09 -24.02
N THR A 637 10.18 12.14 -23.12
CA THR A 637 11.57 12.32 -23.54
C THR A 637 11.98 11.05 -24.28
N PRO A 638 12.38 11.11 -25.56
CA PRO A 638 12.96 9.95 -26.23
C PRO A 638 14.18 9.47 -25.43
N PRO A 639 14.47 8.17 -25.39
CA PRO A 639 15.73 7.69 -24.84
C PRO A 639 16.86 8.43 -25.56
N THR A 640 17.69 9.16 -24.81
CA THR A 640 18.95 9.64 -25.33
C THR A 640 19.79 8.43 -25.66
N ASP A 641 19.88 8.11 -26.95
CA ASP A 641 20.86 7.18 -27.47
C ASP A 641 22.24 7.71 -27.08
N GLY A 642 22.87 7.01 -26.14
CA GLY A 642 24.22 7.28 -25.67
C GLY A 642 25.20 6.97 -26.79
N GLY A 643 25.41 7.93 -27.67
CA GLY A 643 26.37 7.89 -28.76
C GLY A 643 27.04 9.24 -28.93
N GLU A 644 27.92 9.58 -27.99
CA GLU A 644 28.99 10.53 -28.30
C GLU A 644 29.90 9.86 -29.32
N GLU A 645 29.84 10.27 -30.59
CA GLU A 645 30.97 10.07 -31.50
C GLU A 645 31.68 11.40 -31.77
N PRO A 646 33.02 11.38 -31.83
CA PRO A 646 33.83 12.58 -31.92
C PRO A 646 33.76 13.15 -33.33
N GLY A 647 33.63 14.48 -33.44
CA GLY A 647 33.66 15.15 -34.73
C GLY A 647 34.97 14.91 -35.48
N THR A 648 34.89 14.71 -36.80
CA THR A 648 35.77 15.35 -37.80
C THR A 648 35.32 15.04 -39.24
N GLU A 649 35.24 16.11 -40.03
CA GLU A 649 35.45 16.22 -41.48
C GLU A 649 34.51 15.51 -42.48
N THR A 650 33.72 16.32 -43.19
CA THR A 650 33.23 16.02 -44.54
C THR A 650 34.34 16.36 -45.54
N PRO A 651 34.64 15.49 -46.52
CA PRO A 651 34.38 15.91 -47.90
C PRO A 651 34.01 14.77 -48.89
N GLY A 652 33.08 15.07 -49.82
CA GLY A 652 33.16 14.53 -51.18
C GLY A 652 31.99 13.68 -51.67
N THR A 653 31.12 14.34 -52.43
CA THR A 653 30.23 13.90 -53.52
C THR A 653 30.59 12.58 -54.24
N GLU A 654 29.60 11.72 -54.51
CA GLU A 654 29.21 11.26 -55.86
C GLU A 654 28.00 10.30 -55.83
N THR A 655 26.94 10.68 -56.57
CA THR A 655 25.85 9.78 -56.99
C THR A 655 26.19 9.24 -58.37
N PRO A 656 25.83 7.97 -58.69
CA PRO A 656 24.92 7.82 -59.83
C PRO A 656 23.84 6.74 -59.66
N GLU A 657 22.67 7.05 -60.24
CA GLU A 657 21.51 6.18 -60.50
C GLU A 657 21.86 4.86 -61.20
N THR A 658 21.09 3.80 -60.90
CA THR A 658 20.40 2.99 -61.94
C THR A 658 19.28 2.13 -61.32
N THR A 659 18.14 2.08 -62.00
CA THR A 659 16.94 1.26 -61.74
C THR A 659 16.70 0.36 -62.98
N PRO A 660 15.79 -0.63 -63.01
CA PRO A 660 15.49 -1.80 -62.16
C PRO A 660 15.56 -3.13 -63.01
N PRO A 661 15.01 -4.30 -62.61
CA PRO A 661 13.58 -4.56 -62.90
C PRO A 661 12.81 -5.43 -61.90
N VAL A 662 11.48 -5.27 -61.99
CA VAL A 662 10.38 -6.03 -61.38
C VAL A 662 10.19 -7.41 -62.02
N VAL A 663 9.90 -8.44 -61.22
CA VAL A 663 9.11 -9.62 -61.66
C VAL A 663 8.14 -10.06 -60.55
N LYS A 664 6.87 -10.23 -60.95
CA LYS A 664 5.72 -10.71 -60.15
C LYS A 664 5.65 -12.26 -60.07
N PRO A 665 4.89 -12.81 -59.10
CA PRO A 665 4.90 -14.24 -58.75
C PRO A 665 3.85 -15.08 -59.51
N VAL A 666 4.10 -16.38 -59.65
CA VAL A 666 3.10 -17.40 -60.04
C VAL A 666 3.36 -18.74 -59.32
N THR A 667 2.35 -19.19 -58.57
CA THR A 667 2.15 -20.52 -57.94
C THR A 667 1.82 -21.60 -58.99
N PRO A 668 2.01 -22.91 -58.71
CA PRO A 668 0.80 -23.75 -58.59
C PRO A 668 0.86 -24.88 -57.54
N ALA A 669 -0.34 -25.37 -57.24
CA ALA A 669 -0.75 -26.24 -56.15
C ALA A 669 -0.80 -27.76 -56.46
N GLY A 670 -0.97 -28.55 -55.39
CA GLY A 670 -1.58 -29.90 -55.36
C GLY A 670 -0.61 -31.02 -54.90
N SER A 671 -0.92 -31.95 -54.00
CA SER A 671 -2.18 -32.30 -53.32
C SER A 671 -1.96 -33.31 -52.17
N THR A 672 -2.75 -33.18 -51.10
CA THR A 672 -3.40 -34.24 -50.27
C THR A 672 -2.60 -35.33 -49.55
N THR A 673 -2.74 -35.36 -48.21
CA THR A 673 -3.30 -36.53 -47.47
C THR A 673 -3.93 -36.08 -46.15
N ALA A 674 -5.09 -36.65 -45.84
CA ALA A 674 -5.94 -36.36 -44.69
C ALA A 674 -5.42 -37.00 -43.38
N SER A 675 -5.71 -36.37 -42.25
CA SER A 675 -5.77 -37.04 -40.94
C SER A 675 -7.08 -36.68 -40.26
N GLN A 676 -7.91 -37.69 -40.02
CA GLN A 676 -9.14 -37.60 -39.25
C GLN A 676 -8.88 -37.63 -37.74
N ALA A 677 -9.79 -36.95 -37.03
CA ALA A 677 -10.25 -37.10 -35.66
C ALA A 677 -9.62 -38.20 -34.77
N SER A 678 -9.24 -37.79 -33.55
CA SER A 678 -9.29 -38.65 -32.38
C SER A 678 -10.17 -37.98 -31.31
N THR A 679 -11.26 -38.65 -30.97
CA THR A 679 -12.14 -38.38 -29.82
C THR A 679 -11.89 -39.52 -28.83
N LEU A 680 -11.63 -39.20 -27.56
CA LEU A 680 -11.65 -40.08 -26.36
C LEU A 680 -11.29 -39.17 -25.16
N ALA A 681 -11.86 -39.24 -23.95
CA ALA A 681 -12.91 -40.09 -23.41
C ALA A 681 -13.57 -39.39 -22.20
N LYS A 682 -14.91 -39.46 -22.15
CA LYS A 682 -15.74 -39.20 -20.98
C LYS A 682 -15.67 -40.46 -20.10
N THR A 683 -15.30 -40.34 -18.83
CA THR A 683 -15.51 -41.44 -17.86
C THR A 683 -16.50 -40.97 -16.80
N GLY A 684 -17.75 -41.44 -16.95
CA GLY A 684 -18.71 -41.51 -15.87
C GLY A 684 -18.50 -42.81 -15.11
N GLY A 685 -18.54 -42.75 -13.78
CA GLY A 685 -18.71 -43.91 -12.91
C GLY A 685 -20.15 -43.92 -12.40
N ASP A 686 -20.97 -44.82 -12.94
CA ASP A 686 -22.37 -45.03 -12.55
C ASP A 686 -22.50 -45.80 -11.21
N PRO A 687 -23.67 -45.72 -10.56
CA PRO A 687 -23.88 -46.12 -9.17
C PRO A 687 -24.39 -47.56 -9.01
N ALA A 688 -24.48 -47.94 -7.73
CA ALA A 688 -25.27 -49.02 -7.15
C ALA A 688 -24.59 -50.37 -6.91
N GLY A 689 -24.42 -50.68 -5.61
CA GLY A 689 -24.59 -52.03 -5.11
C GLY A 689 -23.66 -52.38 -3.95
N PHE A 690 -23.99 -51.97 -2.72
CA PHE A 690 -23.88 -52.83 -1.53
C PHE A 690 -24.76 -52.27 -0.41
N ALA A 691 -25.87 -52.97 -0.14
CA ALA A 691 -26.63 -52.90 1.09
C ALA A 691 -26.30 -54.14 1.92
N LEU A 692 -25.95 -53.95 3.20
CA LEU A 692 -26.39 -54.72 4.39
C LEU A 692 -25.36 -54.68 5.53
N LEU A 693 -25.92 -54.64 6.75
CA LEU A 693 -25.33 -54.65 8.11
C LEU A 693 -24.88 -53.27 8.64
N ALA A 694 -25.38 -52.75 9.76
CA ALA A 694 -26.32 -53.25 10.75
C ALA A 694 -26.90 -52.08 11.57
N ALA A 695 -28.16 -52.19 11.96
CA ALA A 695 -28.79 -51.36 12.98
C ALA A 695 -28.66 -52.02 14.37
N ALA A 696 -28.39 -51.22 15.41
CA ALA A 696 -28.66 -51.49 16.83
C ALA A 696 -28.71 -50.12 17.55
N VAL A 697 -29.89 -49.50 17.79
CA VAL A 697 -30.75 -49.54 19.00
C VAL A 697 -29.98 -49.03 20.24
N LEU A 698 -30.31 -47.91 20.92
CA LEU A 698 -31.42 -47.54 21.83
C LEU A 698 -31.22 -46.02 22.14
N GLY A 699 -32.19 -45.14 22.44
CA GLY A 699 -33.58 -45.31 22.86
C GLY A 699 -33.77 -45.15 24.39
N VAL A 700 -33.85 -43.92 24.92
CA VAL A 700 -34.53 -43.48 26.17
C VAL A 700 -34.82 -41.97 25.98
N VAL A 701 -36.00 -41.45 25.62
CA VAL A 701 -37.38 -41.49 26.18
C VAL A 701 -37.45 -41.09 27.65
N ALA A 702 -38.09 -39.95 27.93
CA ALA A 702 -39.39 -39.85 28.65
C ALA A 702 -39.45 -38.47 29.38
N THR A 703 -40.22 -37.48 28.91
CA THR A 703 -41.69 -37.28 29.06
C THR A 703 -42.12 -36.54 30.33
N GLY A 704 -43.04 -35.60 30.13
CA GLY A 704 -43.98 -35.07 31.13
C GLY A 704 -44.68 -33.82 30.59
N VAL A 705 -45.53 -33.91 29.54
CA VAL A 705 -46.98 -34.19 29.59
C VAL A 705 -47.82 -33.06 30.22
N LEU A 706 -48.45 -32.29 29.32
CA LEU A 706 -49.88 -31.90 29.28
C LEU A 706 -50.57 -31.26 30.51
N ALA A 707 -51.13 -30.07 30.24
CA ALA A 707 -52.58 -29.78 30.14
C ALA A 707 -53.15 -28.70 31.06
N CYS A 708 -54.13 -28.00 30.45
CA CYS A 708 -55.17 -27.13 30.99
C CYS A 708 -54.74 -25.68 31.36
N GLY A 709 -55.43 -24.63 30.91
CA GLY A 709 -56.71 -24.60 30.23
C GLY A 709 -57.13 -23.18 29.79
N ARG A 710 -58.13 -23.17 28.90
CA ARG A 710 -58.92 -22.00 28.49
C ARG A 710 -59.41 -21.18 29.69
N ARG A 711 -59.36 -19.84 29.56
CA ARG A 711 -60.45 -18.93 29.95
C ARG A 711 -60.45 -17.66 29.09
N ARG A 712 -61.61 -17.41 28.46
CA ARG A 712 -62.07 -16.11 27.93
C ARG A 712 -62.50 -15.20 29.09
N GLY A 713 -62.47 -13.89 28.87
CA GLY A 713 -63.09 -12.85 29.71
C GLY A 713 -62.24 -11.57 29.67
N ASP A 714 -62.37 -10.66 28.71
CA ASP A 714 -63.43 -9.65 28.50
C ASP A 714 -63.25 -8.38 29.37
N THR A 715 -63.43 -7.23 28.73
CA THR A 715 -63.62 -5.85 29.26
C THR A 715 -62.51 -5.13 30.05
N ARG A 716 -61.98 -4.01 29.55
CA ARG A 716 -62.55 -2.63 29.74
C ARG A 716 -61.62 -1.52 29.24
N THR A 717 -62.23 -0.66 28.42
CA THR A 717 -61.92 0.74 28.14
C THR A 717 -61.67 1.56 29.41
N ARG A 718 -60.68 2.47 29.37
CA ARG A 718 -60.77 3.79 30.00
C ARG A 718 -59.91 4.80 29.27
N ALA A 719 -60.52 5.96 29.01
CA ALA A 719 -59.98 7.08 28.27
C ALA A 719 -59.59 8.23 29.22
N LEU A 720 -58.79 9.15 28.65
CA LEU A 720 -58.61 10.59 28.99
C LEU A 720 -57.71 10.95 30.18
N PRO A 721 -57.09 12.16 30.23
CA PRO A 721 -57.37 13.35 29.39
C PRO A 721 -56.18 14.11 28.78
N VAL A 722 -56.51 14.89 27.75
CA VAL A 722 -55.85 16.12 27.29
C VAL A 722 -56.29 17.29 28.17
N ILE A 723 -55.34 18.08 28.70
CA ILE A 723 -55.37 19.55 29.00
C ILE A 723 -53.87 19.93 29.15
N GLY A 724 -53.24 20.89 28.48
CA GLY A 724 -53.68 22.11 27.81
C GLY A 724 -53.05 23.32 28.52
N GLU A 725 -52.03 23.93 27.90
CA GLU A 725 -51.85 25.37 27.66
C GLU A 725 -50.72 25.58 26.65
#